data_AF-A0A1H0PH23-F1
#
_entry.id   AF-A0A1H0PH23-F1
#
_cell.length_a   1.000
_cell.length_b   1.000
_cell.length_c   1.000
_cell.angle_alpha   90.00
_cell.angle_beta   90.00
_cell.angle_gamma   90.00
#
_symmetry.space_group_name_H-M   'P 1'
#
loop_
_entity.id
_entity.type
_entity.pdbx_description
1 polymer ?
#
loop_
_entity_poly.entity_id
_entity_poly.type
_entity_poly.pdbx_seq_one_letter_code
_entity_poly.pdbx_strand_id
1 'polypeptide(L)'
;MSKLKVGLICIFLTLAIPLVLVFAFRGYVVDAIYKNVEDLVDGEMPPTVTSFQSAPDTVSIIGGGGEGLNCSLPSWTNGFFDGTADKNGKVHLVLQRFRQACVFHDLCYRHGLATYGYNQNDCDRILQNEAYRLCRYIRNGSTENSSDRCQADSKLVLAGVNLGGANSYRAWGKSTFFEFESDPARSSEFRASRIVDHPFKFLNSVTSPDKYKDEADQIVLTFENMRSNFTVKCVTCQSLILQSDRSPRASDEMISAGLSPLPQALLGQELTLADTRAVWLPPRRHHAAPHLLVDSDGKHHLIWMSRKNNEDTISCVVLSDAATLLTSTLPRLDLCNPGAGSRLKTMEIDMYATSPLPMELPGAPAGDHIFATGITAQTSKDYDLGFCSRSATRKIVDDDDRKARCTRWDDENVAKGSGLGAFQNFAVIRPGQQIYFARDVGLSSPLTNISKRWWGDTYSSDGAMLKLDVSPPTTPTGPAVPTNFKVTHFSIDDRFDPMMPISRDSKDFRFLSLEAQESGSKTLAHIFDFKSEPPAIRDVIFEMNNNDAQLDRSWALRPVLVLETKDSPPQTKLIFSRSALESGRAVGPREGTETLSLDTLIFERDVSSDGPFKKAGGAKCTVKYTFKKSLSGCNRVFEPQRAMRSSPAAKLLGSQLLIGKVAANAGSSLVFVDACMKAEPIVLRPKTERPGEFEPVSPKSALVNSLRREVTCEPLNSNDYVSKPIKPEPTFIERLLSYRN
;
A
#
# COMPACT_ATOMS: atom_id res chain seq x y z
N MET A 1 49.87 -34.75 -16.03
CA MET A 1 48.53 -34.24 -15.63
C MET A 1 47.47 -35.16 -16.23
N SER A 2 46.56 -35.71 -15.42
CA SER A 2 45.58 -36.70 -15.89
C SER A 2 44.57 -36.07 -16.85
N LYS A 3 44.07 -36.85 -17.82
CA LYS A 3 43.04 -36.43 -18.81
C LYS A 3 41.80 -35.80 -18.15
N LEU A 4 41.52 -36.17 -16.90
CA LEU A 4 40.46 -35.59 -16.07
C LEU A 4 40.70 -34.10 -15.74
N LYS A 5 41.95 -33.68 -15.46
CA LYS A 5 42.28 -32.27 -15.19
C LYS A 5 42.17 -31.41 -16.45
N VAL A 6 42.56 -31.94 -17.61
CA VAL A 6 42.44 -31.23 -18.89
C VAL A 6 40.97 -31.12 -19.31
N GLY A 7 40.17 -32.18 -19.12
CA GLY A 7 38.73 -32.14 -19.33
C GLY A 7 38.01 -31.12 -18.44
N LEU A 8 38.36 -31.05 -17.14
CA LEU A 8 37.80 -30.05 -16.23
C LEU A 8 38.17 -28.63 -16.65
N ILE A 9 39.43 -28.38 -17.03
CA ILE A 9 39.90 -27.07 -17.48
C ILE A 9 39.20 -26.65 -18.77
N CYS A 10 38.99 -27.55 -19.73
CA CYS A 10 38.27 -27.24 -20.97
C CYS A 10 36.77 -26.95 -20.73
N ILE A 11 36.11 -27.68 -19.83
CA ILE A 11 34.72 -27.39 -19.42
C ILE A 11 34.65 -26.04 -18.70
N PHE A 12 35.62 -25.76 -17.82
CA PHE A 12 35.69 -24.49 -17.11
C PHE A 12 35.93 -23.33 -18.07
N LEU A 13 36.81 -23.46 -19.06
CA LEU A 13 37.08 -22.44 -20.09
C LEU A 13 35.88 -22.25 -21.04
N THR A 14 35.21 -23.33 -21.45
CA THR A 14 34.02 -23.25 -22.31
C THR A 14 32.82 -22.63 -21.61
N LEU A 15 32.71 -22.73 -20.28
CA LEU A 15 31.72 -22.00 -19.48
C LEU A 15 32.19 -20.57 -19.13
N ALA A 16 33.49 -20.37 -18.88
CA ALA A 16 34.03 -19.08 -18.46
C ALA A 16 34.09 -18.06 -19.61
N ILE A 17 34.41 -18.46 -20.83
CA ILE A 17 34.48 -17.55 -21.99
C ILE A 17 33.13 -16.89 -22.30
N PRO A 18 32.00 -17.60 -22.45
CA PRO A 18 30.70 -16.96 -22.65
C PRO A 18 30.29 -16.13 -21.43
N LEU A 19 30.64 -16.55 -20.20
CA LEU A 19 30.41 -15.74 -19.01
C LEU A 19 31.18 -14.40 -19.10
N VAL A 20 32.46 -14.43 -19.43
CA VAL A 20 33.31 -13.25 -19.60
C VAL A 20 32.79 -12.36 -20.74
N LEU A 21 32.32 -12.94 -21.84
CA LEU A 21 31.72 -12.19 -22.95
C LEU A 21 30.39 -11.54 -22.54
N VAL A 22 29.54 -12.22 -21.77
CA VAL A 22 28.31 -11.64 -21.20
C VAL A 22 28.65 -10.49 -20.25
N PHE A 23 29.70 -10.62 -19.43
CA PHE A 23 30.17 -9.53 -18.56
C PHE A 23 30.79 -8.36 -19.32
N ALA A 24 31.57 -8.62 -20.37
CA ALA A 24 32.27 -7.60 -21.15
C ALA A 24 31.34 -6.85 -22.14
N PHE A 25 30.33 -7.53 -22.70
CA PHE A 25 29.38 -6.99 -23.67
C PHE A 25 27.94 -6.89 -23.14
N ARG A 26 27.78 -6.78 -21.81
CA ARG A 26 26.49 -6.80 -21.11
C ARG A 26 25.42 -5.87 -21.71
N GLY A 27 25.78 -4.62 -22.03
CA GLY A 27 24.85 -3.66 -22.63
C GLY A 27 24.36 -4.10 -24.01
N TYR A 28 25.27 -4.56 -24.88
CA TYR A 28 24.95 -5.01 -26.23
C TYR A 28 24.04 -6.25 -26.24
N VAL A 29 24.28 -7.21 -25.34
CA VAL A 29 23.46 -8.42 -25.23
C VAL A 29 22.05 -8.08 -24.73
N VAL A 30 21.94 -7.24 -23.70
CA VAL A 30 20.65 -6.81 -23.14
C VAL A 30 19.86 -5.98 -24.15
N ASP A 31 20.50 -5.04 -24.84
CA ASP A 31 19.85 -4.26 -25.90
C ASP A 31 19.41 -5.14 -27.07
N ALA A 32 20.16 -6.19 -27.42
CA ALA A 32 19.74 -7.13 -28.46
C ALA A 32 18.51 -7.97 -28.06
N ILE A 33 18.42 -8.40 -26.79
CA ILE A 33 17.28 -9.16 -26.25
C ILE A 33 16.03 -8.27 -26.17
N TYR A 34 16.20 -7.02 -25.70
CA TYR A 34 15.11 -6.07 -25.48
C TYR A 34 15.00 -4.99 -26.57
N LYS A 35 15.50 -5.26 -27.78
CA LYS A 35 15.50 -4.30 -28.90
C LYS A 35 14.12 -3.80 -29.32
N ASN A 36 13.08 -4.58 -29.04
CA ASN A 36 11.68 -4.28 -29.39
C ASN A 36 10.91 -3.64 -28.22
N VAL A 37 11.57 -3.37 -27.11
CA VAL A 37 10.95 -2.63 -26.02
C VAL A 37 10.95 -1.17 -26.44
N GLU A 38 9.76 -0.62 -26.69
CA GLU A 38 9.58 0.79 -27.03
C GLU A 38 9.95 1.69 -25.85
N ASP A 39 10.67 2.76 -26.14
CA ASP A 39 10.94 3.82 -25.18
C ASP A 39 9.63 4.49 -24.78
N LEU A 40 9.31 4.46 -23.49
CA LEU A 40 8.14 5.13 -22.96
C LEU A 40 8.47 6.61 -22.76
N VAL A 41 7.99 7.46 -23.67
CA VAL A 41 8.21 8.92 -23.64
C VAL A 41 6.87 9.64 -23.43
N ASP A 42 6.14 9.27 -22.38
CA ASP A 42 4.85 9.88 -22.00
C ASP A 42 5.00 11.14 -21.14
N GLY A 43 6.11 11.26 -20.41
CA GLY A 43 6.41 12.42 -19.57
C GLY A 43 5.94 12.22 -18.14
N GLU A 44 5.64 10.97 -17.76
CA GLU A 44 5.22 10.62 -16.42
C GLU A 44 6.38 10.32 -15.49
N MET A 45 6.12 10.53 -14.20
CA MET A 45 6.87 9.88 -13.12
C MET A 45 6.26 8.55 -12.75
N PRO A 46 7.05 7.62 -12.19
CA PRO A 46 6.47 6.51 -11.49
C PRO A 46 5.55 6.94 -10.36
N PRO A 47 4.49 6.16 -10.10
CA PRO A 47 3.62 6.43 -8.97
C PRO A 47 4.42 6.35 -7.67
N THR A 48 4.14 7.27 -6.77
CA THR A 48 4.63 7.19 -5.39
C THR A 48 3.76 6.23 -4.63
N VAL A 49 4.39 5.25 -4.02
CA VAL A 49 3.69 4.33 -3.14
C VAL A 49 3.32 5.05 -1.83
N THR A 50 2.20 4.67 -1.24
CA THR A 50 1.81 5.11 0.10
C THR A 50 0.88 4.08 0.71
N SER A 51 0.76 4.07 2.04
CA SER A 51 -0.23 3.26 2.73
C SER A 51 -1.45 4.09 3.08
N PHE A 52 -2.64 3.61 2.72
CA PHE A 52 -3.88 4.32 3.00
C PHE A 52 -4.51 3.88 4.30
N GLN A 53 -5.06 4.83 5.06
CA GLN A 53 -5.78 4.51 6.29
C GLN A 53 -7.00 3.63 5.97
N SER A 54 -7.09 2.51 6.68
CA SER A 54 -8.19 1.55 6.54
C SER A 54 -9.36 1.85 7.49
N ALA A 55 -9.10 2.61 8.56
CA ALA A 55 -10.07 2.96 9.59
C ALA A 55 -9.70 4.30 10.26
N PRO A 56 -10.64 4.93 10.99
CA PRO A 56 -10.45 6.25 11.56
C PRO A 56 -9.47 6.28 12.72
N ASP A 57 -9.07 5.13 13.28
CA ASP A 57 -8.08 4.99 14.36
C ASP A 57 -6.76 4.35 13.86
N THR A 58 -6.71 3.91 12.60
CA THR A 58 -5.49 3.38 11.98
C THR A 58 -4.50 4.52 11.75
N VAL A 59 -3.32 4.43 12.35
CA VAL A 59 -2.21 5.35 12.16
C VAL A 59 -1.44 4.97 10.90
N SER A 60 -1.09 3.69 10.80
CA SER A 60 -0.18 3.18 9.77
C SER A 60 -0.50 1.75 9.38
N ILE A 61 -0.12 1.39 8.16
CA ILE A 61 -0.08 0.00 7.69
C ILE A 61 1.36 -0.29 7.30
N ILE A 62 2.03 -1.15 8.05
CA ILE A 62 3.40 -1.58 7.73
C ILE A 62 3.30 -2.72 6.72
N GLY A 63 4.07 -2.64 5.64
CA GLY A 63 4.04 -3.59 4.51
C GLY A 63 4.19 -5.05 4.93
N GLY A 64 3.62 -5.96 4.14
CA GLY A 64 3.67 -7.40 4.42
C GLY A 64 4.93 -8.05 3.86
N GLY A 65 5.52 -8.94 4.65
CA GLY A 65 6.71 -9.72 4.34
C GLY A 65 7.80 -9.56 5.39
N GLY A 66 7.96 -8.36 5.99
CA GLY A 66 9.14 -8.00 6.78
C GLY A 66 10.47 -8.18 6.01
N GLU A 67 10.37 -8.40 4.70
CA GLU A 67 11.47 -8.62 3.79
C GLU A 67 11.89 -7.27 3.26
N GLY A 68 13.19 -6.97 3.29
CA GLY A 68 13.72 -5.73 2.74
C GLY A 68 13.30 -5.53 1.29
N LEU A 69 13.21 -4.28 0.87
CA LEU A 69 12.94 -3.94 -0.52
C LEU A 69 14.29 -3.95 -1.26
N ASN A 70 14.42 -4.78 -2.29
CA ASN A 70 15.66 -4.99 -3.03
C ASN A 70 15.44 -5.26 -4.54
N CYS A 71 14.28 -4.87 -5.07
CA CYS A 71 13.88 -5.10 -6.46
C CYS A 71 13.64 -6.58 -6.79
N SER A 72 13.41 -7.44 -5.78
CA SER A 72 13.22 -8.88 -5.94
C SER A 72 14.38 -9.55 -6.67
N LEU A 73 15.56 -8.94 -6.58
CA LEU A 73 16.76 -9.41 -7.24
C LEU A 73 17.52 -10.39 -6.34
N PRO A 74 17.99 -11.52 -6.88
CA PRO A 74 18.95 -12.35 -6.18
C PRO A 74 20.23 -11.57 -5.88
N SER A 75 20.83 -11.79 -4.71
CA SER A 75 22.07 -11.12 -4.28
C SER A 75 23.21 -11.25 -5.30
N TRP A 76 23.30 -12.37 -6.03
CA TRP A 76 24.32 -12.59 -7.05
C TRP A 76 24.21 -11.64 -8.27
N THR A 77 23.03 -11.08 -8.53
CA THR A 77 22.82 -10.17 -9.69
C THR A 77 23.55 -8.83 -9.53
N ASN A 78 23.93 -8.46 -8.30
CA ASN A 78 24.67 -7.23 -8.00
C ASN A 78 25.99 -7.11 -8.76
N GLY A 79 26.67 -8.25 -9.02
CA GLY A 79 27.92 -8.28 -9.77
C GLY A 79 27.80 -7.81 -11.22
N PHE A 80 26.58 -7.83 -11.79
CA PHE A 80 26.33 -7.45 -13.18
C PHE A 80 26.13 -5.95 -13.37
N PHE A 81 25.74 -5.21 -12.32
CA PHE A 81 25.50 -3.77 -12.41
C PHE A 81 26.80 -2.97 -12.52
N ASP A 82 26.72 -1.83 -13.20
CA ASP A 82 27.83 -0.89 -13.30
C ASP A 82 27.88 0.01 -12.05
N GLY A 83 29.02 0.00 -11.35
CA GLY A 83 29.28 0.85 -10.19
C GLY A 83 30.45 1.80 -10.43
N THR A 84 30.76 2.09 -11.70
CA THR A 84 31.83 3.02 -12.06
C THR A 84 31.45 4.44 -11.66
N ALA A 85 32.39 5.15 -11.03
CA ALA A 85 32.21 6.56 -10.71
C ALA A 85 32.12 7.38 -12.01
N ASP A 86 31.26 8.40 -12.02
CA ASP A 86 31.25 9.39 -13.09
C ASP A 86 32.47 10.31 -13.02
N LYS A 87 32.56 11.24 -13.98
CA LYS A 87 33.65 12.23 -14.08
C LYS A 87 33.82 13.12 -12.83
N ASN A 88 32.84 13.15 -11.93
CA ASN A 88 32.86 13.92 -10.69
C ASN A 88 33.09 13.02 -9.45
N GLY A 89 33.43 11.74 -9.64
CA GLY A 89 33.64 10.79 -8.55
C GLY A 89 32.35 10.25 -7.94
N LYS A 90 31.17 10.53 -8.51
CA LYS A 90 29.89 10.00 -8.00
C LYS A 90 29.66 8.59 -8.52
N VAL A 91 29.45 7.63 -7.62
CA VAL A 91 29.08 6.25 -7.98
C VAL A 91 27.56 6.15 -8.02
N HIS A 92 27.03 5.79 -9.20
CA HIS A 92 25.60 5.61 -9.36
C HIS A 92 25.28 4.12 -9.23
N LEU A 93 24.93 3.66 -8.03
CA LEU A 93 24.45 2.28 -7.88
C LEU A 93 23.11 2.16 -8.63
N VAL A 94 23.09 1.33 -9.68
CA VAL A 94 21.94 1.12 -10.56
C VAL A 94 20.65 0.85 -9.77
N LEU A 95 20.72 0.07 -8.67
CA LEU A 95 19.55 -0.24 -7.83
C LEU A 95 19.04 0.96 -7.02
N GLN A 96 19.91 1.85 -6.57
CA GLN A 96 19.50 3.08 -5.89
C GLN A 96 18.84 4.03 -6.88
N ARG A 97 19.35 4.09 -8.12
CA ARG A 97 18.78 4.91 -9.20
C ARG A 97 17.34 4.51 -9.55
N PHE A 98 17.05 3.21 -9.60
CA PHE A 98 15.71 2.69 -9.91
C PHE A 98 14.89 2.34 -8.66
N ARG A 99 15.27 2.84 -7.49
CA ARG A 99 14.68 2.43 -6.20
C ARG A 99 13.17 2.59 -6.18
N GLN A 100 12.64 3.69 -6.72
CA GLN A 100 11.20 3.95 -6.76
C GLN A 100 10.43 2.85 -7.52
N ALA A 101 10.92 2.50 -8.72
CA ALA A 101 10.35 1.44 -9.55
C ALA A 101 10.51 0.06 -8.89
N CYS A 102 11.66 -0.19 -8.26
CA CYS A 102 11.94 -1.42 -7.53
C CYS A 102 11.03 -1.63 -6.30
N VAL A 103 10.80 -0.58 -5.51
CA VAL A 103 9.89 -0.64 -4.35
C VAL A 103 8.46 -0.98 -4.81
N PHE A 104 7.98 -0.34 -5.87
CA PHE A 104 6.67 -0.65 -6.43
C PHE A 104 6.61 -2.11 -6.91
N HIS A 105 7.64 -2.58 -7.61
CA HIS A 105 7.74 -3.95 -8.10
C HIS A 105 7.72 -4.99 -6.97
N ASP A 106 8.49 -4.78 -5.90
CA ASP A 106 8.51 -5.67 -4.73
C ASP A 106 7.12 -5.80 -4.10
N LEU A 107 6.41 -4.69 -3.94
CA LEU A 107 5.04 -4.70 -3.41
C LEU A 107 4.06 -5.35 -4.39
N CYS A 108 4.24 -5.15 -5.70
CA CYS A 108 3.46 -5.84 -6.72
C CYS A 108 3.66 -7.36 -6.64
N TYR A 109 4.89 -7.84 -6.49
CA TYR A 109 5.22 -9.25 -6.35
C TYR A 109 4.63 -9.88 -5.08
N ARG A 110 4.58 -9.13 -3.98
CA ARG A 110 4.10 -9.64 -2.68
C ARG A 110 2.59 -9.52 -2.54
N HIS A 111 2.02 -8.42 -3.02
CA HIS A 111 0.65 -7.99 -2.72
C HIS A 111 -0.22 -7.77 -3.94
N GLY A 112 0.37 -7.54 -5.11
CA GLY A 112 -0.33 -7.13 -6.33
C GLY A 112 -1.41 -8.12 -6.76
N LEU A 113 -1.18 -9.42 -6.60
CA LEU A 113 -2.17 -10.43 -6.93
C LEU A 113 -3.38 -10.39 -5.98
N ALA A 114 -3.14 -10.39 -4.66
CA ALA A 114 -4.21 -10.36 -3.66
C ALA A 114 -4.99 -9.04 -3.66
N THR A 115 -4.28 -7.94 -3.92
CA THR A 115 -4.80 -6.58 -3.83
C THR A 115 -5.46 -6.16 -5.15
N TYR A 116 -4.74 -6.29 -6.27
CA TYR A 116 -5.12 -5.74 -7.59
C TYR A 116 -5.36 -6.79 -8.68
N GLY A 117 -5.07 -8.07 -8.42
CA GLY A 117 -5.15 -9.13 -9.42
C GLY A 117 -3.96 -9.19 -10.39
N TYR A 118 -2.85 -8.49 -10.08
CA TYR A 118 -1.66 -8.46 -10.92
C TYR A 118 -0.94 -9.79 -10.93
N ASN A 119 -0.68 -10.31 -12.13
CA ASN A 119 0.21 -11.44 -12.29
C ASN A 119 1.67 -10.98 -12.41
N GLN A 120 2.62 -11.93 -12.41
CA GLN A 120 4.04 -11.63 -12.47
C GLN A 120 4.41 -10.76 -13.69
N ASN A 121 3.86 -11.07 -14.88
CA ASN A 121 4.13 -10.31 -16.10
C ASN A 121 3.58 -8.87 -16.02
N ASP A 122 2.45 -8.66 -15.33
CA ASP A 122 1.93 -7.32 -15.10
C ASP A 122 2.93 -6.51 -14.27
N CYS A 123 3.43 -7.09 -13.17
CA CYS A 123 4.43 -6.46 -12.31
C CYS A 123 5.75 -6.16 -13.04
N ASP A 124 6.27 -7.11 -13.82
CA ASP A 124 7.53 -6.93 -14.56
C ASP A 124 7.42 -5.85 -15.65
N ARG A 125 6.25 -5.77 -16.30
CA ARG A 125 5.95 -4.69 -17.25
C ARG A 125 5.82 -3.34 -16.56
N ILE A 126 5.24 -3.28 -15.37
CA ILE A 126 5.19 -2.04 -14.58
C ILE A 126 6.62 -1.61 -14.20
N LEU A 127 7.46 -2.52 -13.70
CA LEU A 127 8.87 -2.24 -13.40
C LEU A 127 9.59 -1.61 -14.60
N GLN A 128 9.44 -2.20 -15.78
CA GLN A 128 10.02 -1.68 -17.01
C GLN A 128 9.54 -0.27 -17.33
N ASN A 129 8.22 -0.05 -17.33
CA ASN A 129 7.62 1.25 -17.62
C ASN A 129 8.10 2.32 -16.65
N GLU A 130 8.07 2.01 -15.35
CA GLU A 130 8.48 2.95 -14.31
C GLU A 130 9.98 3.23 -14.35
N ALA A 131 10.82 2.23 -14.64
CA ALA A 131 12.25 2.44 -14.76
C ALA A 131 12.60 3.34 -15.97
N TYR A 132 11.90 3.22 -17.10
CA TYR A 132 12.09 4.13 -18.24
C TYR A 132 11.61 5.53 -17.98
N ARG A 133 10.47 5.68 -17.30
CA ARG A 133 9.98 6.98 -16.86
C ARG A 133 11.04 7.71 -16.04
N LEU A 134 11.67 7.02 -15.08
CA LEU A 134 12.78 7.59 -14.30
C LEU A 134 13.94 8.06 -15.18
N CYS A 135 14.29 7.33 -16.24
CA CYS A 135 15.45 7.66 -17.08
C CYS A 135 15.38 9.02 -17.77
N ARG A 136 14.18 9.57 -17.97
CA ARG A 136 14.03 10.92 -18.52
C ARG A 136 14.52 12.02 -17.58
N TYR A 137 14.60 11.73 -16.29
CA TYR A 137 14.75 12.74 -15.25
C TYR A 137 16.02 12.54 -14.40
N ILE A 138 16.62 11.34 -14.45
CA ILE A 138 17.92 11.07 -13.81
C ILE A 138 19.03 11.69 -14.66
N ARG A 139 19.58 12.83 -14.23
CA ARG A 139 20.73 13.45 -14.92
C ARG A 139 22.05 12.82 -14.46
N ASN A 140 22.69 12.04 -15.32
CA ASN A 140 24.08 11.56 -15.13
C ASN A 140 25.13 12.62 -15.56
N GLY A 141 24.90 13.90 -15.22
CA GLY A 141 25.74 15.02 -15.62
C GLY A 141 25.35 15.70 -16.95
N SER A 142 26.18 16.64 -17.39
CA SER A 142 25.90 17.66 -18.41
C SER A 142 25.84 17.20 -19.89
N THR A 143 25.66 15.91 -20.18
CA THR A 143 25.76 15.38 -21.56
C THR A 143 24.51 14.64 -22.00
N GLU A 144 24.09 14.86 -23.25
CA GLU A 144 22.88 14.30 -23.89
C GLU A 144 22.83 12.76 -23.91
N ASN A 145 23.99 12.07 -23.88
CA ASN A 145 24.08 10.59 -23.84
C ASN A 145 23.70 9.94 -22.48
N SER A 146 23.07 10.68 -21.56
CA SER A 146 22.74 10.18 -20.21
C SER A 146 21.47 9.33 -20.16
N SER A 147 20.50 9.59 -21.05
CA SER A 147 19.24 8.84 -21.16
C SER A 147 19.48 7.42 -21.68
N ASP A 148 20.24 7.24 -22.75
CA ASP A 148 20.51 5.93 -23.36
C ASP A 148 21.22 4.98 -22.38
N ARG A 149 22.20 5.50 -21.62
CA ARG A 149 22.87 4.73 -20.57
C ARG A 149 21.87 4.30 -19.48
N CYS A 150 20.98 5.20 -19.07
CA CYS A 150 19.96 4.85 -18.09
C CYS A 150 19.00 3.78 -18.61
N GLN A 151 18.55 3.87 -19.85
CA GLN A 151 17.68 2.88 -20.47
C GLN A 151 18.37 1.50 -20.59
N ALA A 152 19.66 1.46 -20.91
CA ALA A 152 20.42 0.21 -20.90
C ALA A 152 20.49 -0.40 -19.49
N ASP A 153 20.72 0.44 -18.47
CA ASP A 153 20.75 0.01 -17.07
C ASP A 153 19.36 -0.50 -16.59
N SER A 154 18.26 0.11 -17.04
CA SER A 154 16.90 -0.34 -16.69
C SER A 154 16.56 -1.71 -17.29
N LYS A 155 16.96 -1.95 -18.54
CA LYS A 155 16.83 -3.27 -19.19
C LYS A 155 17.66 -4.33 -18.46
N LEU A 156 18.81 -3.97 -17.90
CA LEU A 156 19.64 -4.88 -17.10
C LEU A 156 18.95 -5.25 -15.77
N VAL A 157 18.30 -4.30 -15.10
CA VAL A 157 17.47 -4.58 -13.90
C VAL A 157 16.36 -5.55 -14.25
N LEU A 158 15.63 -5.31 -15.33
CA LEU A 158 14.56 -6.19 -15.81
C LEU A 158 15.09 -7.59 -16.16
N ALA A 159 16.26 -7.70 -16.78
CA ALA A 159 16.90 -8.98 -17.07
C ALA A 159 17.22 -9.76 -15.78
N GLY A 160 17.78 -9.07 -14.77
CA GLY A 160 18.07 -9.68 -13.46
C GLY A 160 16.82 -10.24 -12.78
N VAL A 161 15.72 -9.48 -12.81
CA VAL A 161 14.42 -9.92 -12.26
C VAL A 161 13.89 -11.13 -13.03
N ASN A 162 13.91 -11.10 -14.36
CA ASN A 162 13.44 -12.24 -15.17
C ASN A 162 14.28 -13.52 -14.96
N LEU A 163 15.59 -13.37 -14.70
CA LEU A 163 16.49 -14.51 -14.53
C LEU A 163 16.43 -15.17 -13.15
N GLY A 164 16.06 -14.43 -12.10
CA GLY A 164 16.09 -14.99 -10.75
C GLY A 164 15.09 -14.45 -9.73
N GLY A 165 14.28 -13.45 -10.09
CA GLY A 165 13.29 -12.84 -9.22
C GLY A 165 11.98 -13.61 -9.10
N ALA A 166 11.71 -14.60 -9.96
CA ALA A 166 10.43 -15.34 -9.98
C ALA A 166 10.05 -15.98 -8.62
N ASN A 167 11.03 -16.33 -7.77
CA ASN A 167 10.77 -16.89 -6.44
C ASN A 167 10.21 -15.88 -5.44
N SER A 168 10.40 -14.58 -5.71
CA SER A 168 9.89 -13.48 -4.87
C SER A 168 8.40 -13.21 -5.13
N TYR A 169 7.88 -13.59 -6.31
CA TYR A 169 6.47 -13.45 -6.64
C TYR A 169 5.58 -14.39 -5.79
N ARG A 170 4.50 -13.85 -5.24
CA ARG A 170 3.56 -14.57 -4.37
C ARG A 170 2.24 -14.82 -5.10
N ALA A 171 1.95 -16.10 -5.37
CA ALA A 171 0.63 -16.53 -5.85
C ALA A 171 -0.45 -16.42 -4.75
N TRP A 172 -1.74 -16.65 -5.06
CA TRP A 172 -2.87 -16.46 -4.11
C TRP A 172 -2.67 -17.15 -2.76
N GLY A 173 -2.04 -18.34 -2.74
CA GLY A 173 -1.79 -19.07 -1.48
C GLY A 173 -0.73 -18.44 -0.57
N LYS A 174 -0.08 -17.35 -0.99
CA LYS A 174 0.99 -16.66 -0.24
C LYS A 174 0.89 -15.13 -0.34
N SER A 175 0.16 -14.59 -1.31
CA SER A 175 -0.01 -13.15 -1.48
C SER A 175 -0.88 -12.58 -0.37
N THR A 176 -0.57 -11.37 0.05
CA THR A 176 -1.26 -10.68 1.15
C THR A 176 -1.79 -9.34 0.70
N PHE A 177 -2.93 -8.91 1.24
CA PHE A 177 -3.51 -7.63 0.89
C PHE A 177 -2.66 -6.50 1.46
N PHE A 178 -2.16 -5.59 0.63
CA PHE A 178 -1.56 -4.33 1.02
C PHE A 178 -1.82 -3.32 -0.09
N GLU A 179 -2.61 -2.29 0.22
CA GLU A 179 -2.97 -1.25 -0.74
C GLU A 179 -1.85 -0.20 -0.80
N PHE A 180 -1.25 -0.05 -1.97
CA PHE A 180 -0.03 0.73 -2.17
C PHE A 180 -0.04 1.58 -3.45
N GLU A 181 -0.79 1.14 -4.46
CA GLU A 181 -1.03 1.86 -5.71
C GLU A 181 -2.36 2.61 -5.60
N SER A 182 -2.31 3.92 -5.84
CA SER A 182 -3.50 4.76 -5.85
C SER A 182 -4.38 4.47 -7.07
N ASP A 183 -3.81 4.17 -8.24
CA ASP A 183 -4.56 3.95 -9.48
C ASP A 183 -4.14 2.65 -10.18
N PRO A 184 -4.78 1.52 -9.84
CA PRO A 184 -4.42 0.24 -10.42
C PRO A 184 -4.97 0.05 -11.84
N ALA A 185 -4.48 0.85 -12.80
CA ALA A 185 -5.00 0.93 -14.16
C ALA A 185 -4.92 -0.40 -14.94
N ARG A 186 -4.00 -1.29 -14.55
CA ARG A 186 -3.88 -2.64 -15.12
C ARG A 186 -4.97 -3.58 -14.61
N SER A 187 -5.57 -3.28 -13.46
CA SER A 187 -6.55 -4.14 -12.81
C SER A 187 -7.87 -4.14 -13.59
N SER A 188 -8.50 -5.31 -13.70
CA SER A 188 -9.88 -5.40 -14.21
C SER A 188 -10.93 -5.23 -13.11
N GLU A 189 -10.54 -5.51 -11.86
CA GLU A 189 -11.40 -5.41 -10.70
C GLU A 189 -10.52 -5.16 -9.47
N PHE A 190 -10.80 -4.09 -8.74
CA PHE A 190 -10.15 -3.80 -7.47
C PHE A 190 -11.18 -3.68 -6.36
N ARG A 191 -10.84 -4.19 -5.17
CA ARG A 191 -11.69 -4.10 -3.98
C ARG A 191 -10.91 -3.50 -2.82
N ALA A 192 -11.53 -2.51 -2.19
CA ALA A 192 -11.06 -1.96 -0.92
C ALA A 192 -12.21 -1.90 0.06
N SER A 193 -11.91 -1.99 1.34
CA SER A 193 -12.86 -1.69 2.39
C SER A 193 -12.30 -0.63 3.33
N ARG A 194 -13.21 0.17 3.88
CA ARG A 194 -12.93 1.20 4.89
C ARG A 194 -13.88 1.03 6.06
N ILE A 195 -13.37 1.26 7.26
CA ILE A 195 -14.20 1.45 8.44
C ILE A 195 -14.43 2.96 8.58
N VAL A 196 -15.67 3.34 8.83
CA VAL A 196 -16.10 4.73 9.05
C VAL A 196 -17.10 4.76 10.19
N ASP A 197 -17.19 5.89 10.89
CA ASP A 197 -18.24 6.11 11.88
C ASP A 197 -19.63 5.95 11.27
N HIS A 198 -20.55 5.40 12.06
CA HIS A 198 -21.92 5.18 11.64
C HIS A 198 -22.59 6.54 11.38
N PRO A 199 -22.85 6.90 10.11
CA PRO A 199 -23.13 8.29 9.74
C PRO A 199 -24.41 8.86 10.37
N PHE A 200 -25.35 7.98 10.73
CA PHE A 200 -26.63 8.40 11.29
C PHE A 200 -26.70 8.27 12.83
N LYS A 201 -25.70 7.65 13.47
CA LYS A 201 -25.74 7.39 14.92
C LYS A 201 -25.59 8.68 15.71
N PHE A 202 -24.68 9.56 15.26
CA PHE A 202 -24.51 10.90 15.81
C PHE A 202 -25.77 11.77 15.63
N LEU A 203 -26.38 11.77 14.44
CA LEU A 203 -27.59 12.56 14.13
C LEU A 203 -28.81 12.15 15.00
N ASN A 204 -28.90 10.88 15.36
CA ASN A 204 -29.96 10.38 16.23
C ASN A 204 -29.85 10.89 17.67
N SER A 205 -28.64 11.13 18.19
CA SER A 205 -28.47 11.67 19.55
C SER A 205 -29.18 13.02 19.74
N VAL A 206 -29.43 13.74 18.64
CA VAL A 206 -30.08 15.06 18.62
C VAL A 206 -31.58 14.98 18.29
N THR A 207 -32.00 14.06 17.41
CA THR A 207 -33.36 14.08 16.82
C THR A 207 -34.22 12.85 17.09
N SER A 208 -33.63 11.69 17.39
CA SER A 208 -34.34 10.42 17.65
C SER A 208 -33.40 9.42 18.36
N PRO A 209 -33.14 9.60 19.66
CA PRO A 209 -32.05 8.92 20.37
C PRO A 209 -32.12 7.38 20.34
N ASP A 210 -33.31 6.80 20.13
CA ASP A 210 -33.49 5.35 20.14
C ASP A 210 -33.26 4.64 18.80
N LYS A 211 -33.30 5.35 17.65
CA LYS A 211 -33.44 4.68 16.35
C LYS A 211 -32.20 3.88 15.90
N TYR A 212 -31.00 4.20 16.39
CA TYR A 212 -29.71 3.52 16.05
C TYR A 212 -28.86 3.20 17.29
N LYS A 213 -29.47 3.18 18.49
CA LYS A 213 -28.70 2.94 19.73
C LYS A 213 -28.07 1.55 19.75
N ASP A 214 -28.76 0.57 19.17
CA ASP A 214 -28.35 -0.84 19.12
C ASP A 214 -27.45 -1.17 17.91
N GLU A 215 -27.19 -0.20 17.03
CA GLU A 215 -26.27 -0.35 15.91
C GLU A 215 -24.82 -0.19 16.36
N ALA A 216 -23.89 -0.71 15.57
CA ALA A 216 -22.46 -0.50 15.79
C ALA A 216 -22.06 0.98 15.70
N ASP A 217 -21.01 1.39 16.42
CA ASP A 217 -20.48 2.76 16.36
C ASP A 217 -19.84 3.06 15.00
N GLN A 218 -19.29 2.02 14.37
CA GLN A 218 -18.64 2.09 13.07
C GLN A 218 -19.22 1.04 12.13
N ILE A 219 -19.15 1.31 10.84
CA ILE A 219 -19.62 0.43 9.78
C ILE A 219 -18.50 0.11 8.80
N VAL A 220 -18.61 -1.02 8.11
CA VAL A 220 -17.69 -1.42 7.04
C VAL A 220 -18.31 -1.07 5.70
N LEU A 221 -17.68 -0.16 4.98
CA LEU A 221 -17.97 0.12 3.57
C LEU A 221 -17.01 -0.69 2.71
N THR A 222 -17.56 -1.54 1.85
CA THR A 222 -16.81 -2.25 0.82
C THR A 222 -17.06 -1.60 -0.52
N PHE A 223 -15.96 -1.29 -1.20
CA PHE A 223 -15.94 -0.69 -2.51
C PHE A 223 -15.49 -1.70 -3.54
N GLU A 224 -16.17 -1.73 -4.68
CA GLU A 224 -15.83 -2.58 -5.81
C GLU A 224 -15.76 -1.71 -7.06
N ASN A 225 -14.54 -1.63 -7.62
CA ASN A 225 -14.26 -0.94 -8.86
C ASN A 225 -14.15 -1.95 -10.00
N MET A 226 -15.05 -1.87 -10.96
CA MET A 226 -15.02 -2.66 -12.19
C MET A 226 -14.92 -1.73 -13.41
N ARG A 227 -13.71 -1.18 -13.68
CA ARG A 227 -13.28 -0.31 -14.83
C ARG A 227 -14.17 0.87 -15.26
N SER A 228 -15.49 0.71 -15.32
CA SER A 228 -16.52 1.70 -15.64
C SER A 228 -17.65 1.78 -14.60
N ASN A 229 -17.71 0.85 -13.63
CA ASN A 229 -18.72 0.87 -12.58
C ASN A 229 -18.04 0.81 -11.21
N PHE A 230 -18.31 1.82 -10.39
CA PHE A 230 -17.84 1.88 -9.02
C PHE A 230 -19.04 1.66 -8.12
N THR A 231 -18.96 0.71 -7.20
CA THR A 231 -20.05 0.43 -6.26
C THR A 231 -19.56 0.47 -4.83
N VAL A 232 -20.46 0.83 -3.93
CA VAL A 232 -20.26 0.81 -2.48
C VAL A 232 -21.37 0.00 -1.84
N LYS A 233 -21.02 -0.78 -0.83
CA LYS A 233 -21.97 -1.53 -0.01
C LYS A 233 -21.57 -1.42 1.45
N CYS A 234 -22.53 -1.17 2.33
CA CYS A 234 -22.33 -1.40 3.74
C CYS A 234 -22.54 -2.89 4.05
N VAL A 235 -21.49 -3.60 4.47
CA VAL A 235 -21.54 -5.06 4.70
C VAL A 235 -21.82 -5.44 6.15
N THR A 236 -21.87 -4.45 7.05
CA THR A 236 -22.23 -4.64 8.47
C THR A 236 -23.52 -3.91 8.87
N CYS A 237 -24.16 -3.18 7.95
CA CYS A 237 -25.40 -2.48 8.23
C CYS A 237 -26.59 -3.43 8.21
N GLN A 238 -27.58 -3.17 9.06
CA GLN A 238 -28.89 -3.83 8.97
C GLN A 238 -29.70 -3.27 7.78
N SER A 239 -30.73 -4.02 7.36
CA SER A 239 -31.70 -3.58 6.35
C SER A 239 -32.65 -2.52 6.89
N LEU A 240 -32.12 -1.35 7.22
CA LEU A 240 -32.89 -0.22 7.71
C LEU A 240 -33.27 0.71 6.56
N ILE A 241 -34.57 1.01 6.46
CA ILE A 241 -35.14 1.86 5.40
C ILE A 241 -34.75 3.33 5.61
N LEU A 242 -34.16 3.91 4.57
CA LEU A 242 -33.87 5.32 4.39
C LEU A 242 -35.06 6.00 3.69
N GLN A 243 -35.44 7.18 4.18
CA GLN A 243 -36.36 8.04 3.44
C GLN A 243 -35.59 8.68 2.27
N SER A 244 -35.90 8.29 1.03
CA SER A 244 -35.27 8.89 -0.16
C SER A 244 -35.84 10.28 -0.42
N ASP A 245 -35.01 11.16 -0.99
CA ASP A 245 -35.51 12.36 -1.66
C ASP A 245 -36.43 11.93 -2.80
N ARG A 246 -37.61 12.54 -2.89
CA ARG A 246 -38.65 12.27 -3.90
C ARG A 246 -38.61 13.28 -5.05
N SER A 247 -37.67 14.22 -5.02
CA SER A 247 -37.53 15.24 -6.06
C SER A 247 -37.12 14.62 -7.40
N PRO A 248 -37.88 14.84 -8.49
CA PRO A 248 -37.53 14.35 -9.83
C PRO A 248 -36.43 15.19 -10.51
N ARG A 249 -35.94 16.25 -9.87
CA ARG A 249 -34.88 17.12 -10.44
C ARG A 249 -33.50 16.55 -10.12
N ALA A 250 -32.67 16.42 -11.17
CA ALA A 250 -31.25 16.18 -11.03
C ALA A 250 -30.60 17.35 -10.25
N SER A 251 -29.74 17.04 -9.28
CA SER A 251 -28.95 18.06 -8.58
C SER A 251 -27.88 18.67 -9.50
N ASP A 252 -27.26 19.80 -9.11
CA ASP A 252 -26.17 20.41 -9.89
C ASP A 252 -25.00 19.42 -10.09
N GLU A 253 -24.75 18.56 -9.09
CA GLU A 253 -23.76 17.48 -9.16
C GLU A 253 -24.15 16.44 -10.20
N MET A 254 -25.43 16.02 -10.28
CA MET A 254 -25.92 15.09 -11.31
C MET A 254 -25.75 15.64 -12.71
N ILE A 255 -26.09 16.91 -12.91
CA ILE A 255 -25.93 17.58 -14.20
C ILE A 255 -24.44 17.60 -14.58
N SER A 256 -23.55 17.87 -13.62
CA SER A 256 -22.11 17.83 -13.84
C SER A 256 -21.54 16.43 -14.10
N ALA A 257 -22.22 15.38 -13.65
CA ALA A 257 -21.93 13.97 -13.99
C ALA A 257 -22.48 13.56 -15.37
N GLY A 258 -23.21 14.45 -16.05
CA GLY A 258 -23.85 14.18 -17.35
C GLY A 258 -25.27 13.58 -17.27
N LEU A 259 -25.94 13.70 -16.12
CA LEU A 259 -27.31 13.21 -15.91
C LEU A 259 -28.31 14.38 -15.97
N SER A 260 -29.23 14.36 -16.95
CA SER A 260 -30.20 15.45 -17.17
C SER A 260 -31.59 15.19 -16.57
N PRO A 261 -32.05 13.92 -16.44
CA PRO A 261 -33.04 13.51 -15.44
C PRO A 261 -32.44 12.58 -14.37
N LEU A 262 -33.02 12.58 -13.17
CA LEU A 262 -32.69 11.57 -12.13
C LEU A 262 -32.97 10.18 -12.71
N PRO A 263 -32.01 9.22 -12.71
CA PRO A 263 -32.26 7.87 -13.19
C PRO A 263 -33.50 7.28 -12.50
N GLN A 264 -34.40 6.64 -13.27
CA GLN A 264 -35.64 6.07 -12.73
C GLN A 264 -35.38 5.04 -11.61
N ALA A 265 -34.20 4.41 -11.63
CA ALA A 265 -33.72 3.51 -10.57
C ALA A 265 -33.52 4.19 -9.19
N LEU A 266 -33.49 5.53 -9.13
CA LEU A 266 -33.34 6.30 -7.89
C LEU A 266 -34.64 6.97 -7.43
N LEU A 267 -35.72 6.90 -8.23
CA LEU A 267 -36.99 7.55 -7.92
C LEU A 267 -37.94 6.60 -7.19
N GLY A 268 -38.39 7.00 -6.00
CA GLY A 268 -39.51 6.36 -5.29
C GLY A 268 -39.24 4.97 -4.73
N GLN A 269 -37.98 4.54 -4.67
CA GLN A 269 -37.58 3.25 -4.12
C GLN A 269 -37.31 3.39 -2.61
N GLU A 270 -37.88 2.51 -1.79
CA GLU A 270 -37.45 2.39 -0.40
C GLU A 270 -36.07 1.75 -0.38
N LEU A 271 -35.10 2.51 0.11
CA LEU A 271 -33.69 2.18 0.08
C LEU A 271 -33.25 1.67 1.45
N THR A 272 -32.47 0.60 1.53
CA THR A 272 -31.85 0.17 2.79
C THR A 272 -30.37 0.55 2.89
N LEU A 273 -29.84 0.69 4.11
CA LEU A 273 -28.40 0.91 4.33
C LEU A 273 -27.52 -0.23 3.81
N ALA A 274 -28.06 -1.45 3.72
CA ALA A 274 -27.33 -2.64 3.30
C ALA A 274 -27.33 -2.86 1.77
N ASP A 275 -28.11 -2.08 1.02
CA ASP A 275 -28.18 -2.21 -0.43
C ASP A 275 -26.84 -1.81 -1.07
N THR A 276 -26.48 -2.49 -2.16
CA THR A 276 -25.38 -2.04 -3.02
C THR A 276 -25.77 -0.77 -3.76
N ARG A 277 -24.90 0.23 -3.75
CA ARG A 277 -25.06 1.52 -4.42
C ARG A 277 -24.03 1.68 -5.52
N ALA A 278 -24.44 2.20 -6.66
CA ALA A 278 -23.48 2.76 -7.62
C ALA A 278 -22.94 4.08 -7.06
N VAL A 279 -21.65 4.34 -7.24
CA VAL A 279 -21.04 5.64 -6.95
C VAL A 279 -20.82 6.33 -8.29
N TRP A 280 -21.47 7.47 -8.47
CA TRP A 280 -21.37 8.23 -9.71
C TRP A 280 -20.08 9.05 -9.73
N LEU A 281 -19.01 8.42 -10.20
CA LEU A 281 -17.75 9.09 -10.45
C LEU A 281 -17.74 9.73 -11.85
N PRO A 282 -16.92 10.76 -12.09
CA PRO A 282 -16.81 11.40 -13.40
C PRO A 282 -16.55 10.38 -14.53
N PRO A 283 -17.33 10.42 -15.63
CA PRO A 283 -17.19 9.44 -16.70
C PRO A 283 -15.90 9.62 -17.50
N ARG A 284 -15.47 8.56 -18.19
CA ARG A 284 -14.26 8.52 -19.05
C ARG A 284 -12.97 8.89 -18.30
N ARG A 285 -12.85 8.39 -17.07
CA ARG A 285 -11.70 8.57 -16.19
C ARG A 285 -11.37 7.26 -15.50
N HIS A 286 -10.10 7.10 -15.13
CA HIS A 286 -9.58 6.08 -14.24
C HIS A 286 -9.73 6.57 -12.81
N HIS A 287 -10.20 5.70 -11.91
CA HIS A 287 -10.50 6.07 -10.53
C HIS A 287 -9.79 5.14 -9.58
N ALA A 288 -9.11 5.75 -8.63
CA ALA A 288 -8.49 5.09 -7.49
C ALA A 288 -9.50 4.34 -6.60
N ALA A 289 -8.95 3.56 -5.67
CA ALA A 289 -9.66 3.23 -4.44
C ALA A 289 -9.92 4.51 -3.62
N PRO A 290 -11.05 4.62 -2.88
CA PRO A 290 -11.27 5.76 -2.00
C PRO A 290 -10.31 5.68 -0.82
N HIS A 291 -9.55 6.74 -0.60
CA HIS A 291 -8.73 6.91 0.60
C HIS A 291 -9.61 7.45 1.73
N LEU A 292 -9.36 7.01 2.95
CA LEU A 292 -9.99 7.59 4.13
C LEU A 292 -9.06 8.67 4.69
N LEU A 293 -9.61 9.86 4.90
CA LEU A 293 -8.96 10.95 5.62
C LEU A 293 -9.89 11.41 6.74
N VAL A 294 -9.36 11.54 7.95
CA VAL A 294 -10.07 12.10 9.10
C VAL A 294 -9.53 13.51 9.33
N ASP A 295 -10.39 14.52 9.24
CA ASP A 295 -9.98 15.90 9.48
C ASP A 295 -9.87 16.25 10.97
N SER A 296 -9.40 17.46 11.26
CA SER A 296 -9.24 17.97 12.63
C SER A 296 -10.56 18.10 13.41
N ASP A 297 -11.70 18.19 12.71
CA ASP A 297 -13.05 18.18 13.30
C ASP A 297 -13.56 16.74 13.57
N GLY A 298 -12.79 15.72 13.18
CA GLY A 298 -13.16 14.31 13.30
C GLY A 298 -14.12 13.84 12.20
N LYS A 299 -14.38 14.65 11.18
CA LYS A 299 -15.19 14.26 10.03
C LYS A 299 -14.38 13.35 9.10
N HIS A 300 -15.08 12.34 8.58
CA HIS A 300 -14.51 11.34 7.68
C HIS A 300 -14.76 11.73 6.22
N HIS A 301 -13.69 11.80 5.46
CA HIS A 301 -13.70 12.06 4.02
C HIS A 301 -13.21 10.84 3.27
N LEU A 302 -14.03 10.38 2.32
CA LEU A 302 -13.69 9.39 1.32
C LEU A 302 -13.25 10.11 0.06
N ILE A 303 -12.00 9.92 -0.32
CA ILE A 303 -11.32 10.71 -1.35
C ILE A 303 -10.92 9.81 -2.51
N TRP A 304 -11.43 10.07 -3.71
CA TRP A 304 -10.96 9.43 -4.93
C TRP A 304 -10.02 10.35 -5.67
N MET A 305 -8.85 9.81 -6.02
CA MET A 305 -7.98 10.41 -7.02
C MET A 305 -8.45 9.92 -8.41
N SER A 306 -8.82 10.85 -9.28
CA SER A 306 -9.33 10.53 -10.62
C SER A 306 -8.41 11.07 -11.71
N ARG A 307 -8.18 10.27 -12.75
CA ARG A 307 -7.29 10.57 -13.88
C ARG A 307 -8.03 10.44 -15.20
N LYS A 308 -7.78 11.32 -16.16
CA LYS A 308 -8.43 11.25 -17.47
C LYS A 308 -7.75 10.18 -18.34
N ASN A 309 -6.43 10.15 -18.35
CA ASN A 309 -5.62 9.12 -18.99
C ASN A 309 -4.66 8.50 -17.96
N ASN A 310 -4.08 7.34 -18.29
CA ASN A 310 -2.99 6.76 -17.51
C ASN A 310 -1.82 7.72 -17.33
N GLU A 311 -1.66 8.66 -18.28
CA GLU A 311 -0.61 9.68 -18.36
C GLU A 311 -0.81 10.94 -17.47
N ASP A 312 -1.91 11.00 -16.71
CA ASP A 312 -2.19 12.13 -15.84
C ASP A 312 -1.93 11.73 -14.37
N THR A 313 -1.16 12.51 -13.59
CA THR A 313 -0.90 12.18 -12.17
C THR A 313 -2.19 12.25 -11.34
N ILE A 314 -2.98 13.32 -11.48
CA ILE A 314 -4.38 13.46 -11.03
C ILE A 314 -5.07 14.46 -11.97
N SER A 315 -6.25 14.13 -12.47
CA SER A 315 -7.11 15.05 -13.21
C SER A 315 -8.16 15.76 -12.35
N CYS A 316 -8.65 15.14 -11.26
CA CYS A 316 -9.43 15.80 -10.20
C CYS A 316 -9.49 14.93 -8.93
N VAL A 317 -9.89 15.53 -7.80
CA VAL A 317 -10.12 14.85 -6.53
C VAL A 317 -11.61 14.87 -6.24
N VAL A 318 -12.23 13.70 -6.04
CA VAL A 318 -13.65 13.59 -5.68
C VAL A 318 -13.74 13.33 -4.18
N LEU A 319 -14.57 14.10 -3.46
CA LEU A 319 -14.79 13.93 -2.03
C LEU A 319 -16.22 13.45 -1.76
N SER A 320 -16.37 12.58 -0.77
CA SER A 320 -17.67 12.18 -0.25
C SER A 320 -17.56 11.79 1.22
N ASP A 321 -18.69 11.63 1.89
CA ASP A 321 -18.77 11.05 3.21
C ASP A 321 -19.71 9.84 3.21
N ALA A 322 -19.66 9.05 4.29
CA ALA A 322 -20.46 7.84 4.42
C ALA A 322 -21.97 8.12 4.37
N ALA A 323 -22.41 9.24 4.97
CA ALA A 323 -23.81 9.64 4.97
C ALA A 323 -24.30 9.88 3.54
N THR A 324 -23.53 10.66 2.78
CA THR A 324 -23.77 10.95 1.37
C THR A 324 -23.85 9.64 0.61
N LEU A 325 -22.81 8.81 0.55
CA LEU A 325 -22.81 7.59 -0.27
C LEU A 325 -23.96 6.61 0.00
N LEU A 326 -24.44 6.53 1.24
CA LEU A 326 -25.51 5.61 1.63
C LEU A 326 -26.91 6.17 1.36
N THR A 327 -27.09 7.50 1.32
CA THR A 327 -28.39 8.17 1.10
C THR A 327 -28.52 8.78 -0.29
N SER A 328 -27.44 9.38 -0.78
CA SER A 328 -27.26 10.00 -2.09
C SER A 328 -26.11 9.31 -2.81
N THR A 329 -26.40 8.62 -3.91
CA THR A 329 -25.36 7.90 -4.67
C THR A 329 -24.33 8.80 -5.36
N LEU A 330 -24.48 10.13 -5.24
CA LEU A 330 -23.62 11.11 -5.87
C LEU A 330 -22.54 11.58 -4.89
N PRO A 331 -21.26 11.33 -5.16
CA PRO A 331 -20.21 12.03 -4.46
C PRO A 331 -20.21 13.51 -4.87
N ARG A 332 -19.70 14.37 -3.99
CA ARG A 332 -19.53 15.78 -4.32
C ARG A 332 -18.43 15.88 -5.37
N LEU A 333 -18.80 16.32 -6.58
CA LEU A 333 -17.88 16.49 -7.71
C LEU A 333 -17.08 17.77 -7.57
N ASP A 334 -16.31 17.87 -6.48
CA ASP A 334 -15.36 18.93 -6.31
C ASP A 334 -14.36 18.85 -7.48
N LEU A 335 -14.34 19.86 -8.36
CA LEU A 335 -13.38 20.02 -9.47
C LEU A 335 -13.51 19.09 -10.68
N CYS A 336 -14.49 18.18 -10.75
CA CYS A 336 -14.62 17.24 -11.88
C CYS A 336 -15.64 17.64 -12.97
N ASN A 337 -16.16 18.87 -12.92
CA ASN A 337 -17.16 19.38 -13.88
C ASN A 337 -16.62 19.36 -15.34
N PRO A 338 -17.40 18.93 -16.35
CA PRO A 338 -16.99 18.90 -17.76
C PRO A 338 -16.55 20.25 -18.35
N GLY A 339 -16.95 21.38 -17.76
CA GLY A 339 -16.48 22.73 -18.12
C GLY A 339 -15.16 23.15 -17.44
N ALA A 340 -14.69 22.40 -16.44
CA ALA A 340 -13.37 22.59 -15.85
C ALA A 340 -12.34 22.04 -16.83
N GLY A 341 -11.81 22.90 -17.69
CA GLY A 341 -10.65 22.56 -18.51
C GLY A 341 -9.57 21.97 -17.60
N SER A 342 -9.24 20.71 -17.83
CA SER A 342 -8.49 19.87 -16.91
C SER A 342 -7.05 20.37 -16.65
N ARG A 343 -6.50 20.06 -15.46
CA ARG A 343 -5.24 19.31 -15.19
C ARG A 343 -4.37 19.94 -14.09
N LEU A 344 -4.04 19.15 -13.05
CA LEU A 344 -2.64 19.08 -12.62
C LEU A 344 -1.94 18.34 -13.76
N LYS A 345 -1.17 19.04 -14.59
CA LYS A 345 -0.48 18.38 -15.70
C LYS A 345 0.68 17.57 -15.15
N THR A 346 0.89 16.41 -15.77
CA THR A 346 1.99 15.45 -15.65
C THR A 346 3.39 16.06 -15.44
N MET A 347 3.60 17.29 -15.92
CA MET A 347 4.89 17.98 -15.95
C MET A 347 5.13 18.94 -14.78
N GLU A 348 4.34 18.88 -13.71
CA GLU A 348 4.60 19.67 -12.50
C GLU A 348 5.11 18.85 -11.31
N ILE A 349 5.31 17.53 -11.43
CA ILE A 349 5.64 16.61 -10.31
C ILE A 349 6.76 15.66 -10.80
N ASP A 350 8.03 16.07 -10.62
CA ASP A 350 9.28 15.43 -11.10
C ASP A 350 10.08 14.64 -10.04
N MET A 351 10.41 13.36 -10.28
CA MET A 351 11.47 12.39 -9.84
C MET A 351 11.92 12.33 -8.39
N TYR A 352 11.82 13.46 -7.75
CA TYR A 352 11.79 13.73 -6.34
C TYR A 352 10.37 14.00 -5.85
N ALA A 353 9.38 13.70 -6.70
CA ALA A 353 8.04 14.22 -6.60
C ALA A 353 7.03 13.14 -6.33
N THR A 354 6.16 13.44 -5.39
CA THR A 354 5.18 12.49 -4.94
C THR A 354 3.91 12.60 -5.75
N SER A 355 3.25 11.48 -6.08
CA SER A 355 1.85 11.50 -6.52
C SER A 355 1.05 12.41 -5.58
N PRO A 356 0.09 13.22 -6.04
CA PRO A 356 -0.54 14.19 -5.16
C PRO A 356 -1.21 13.48 -3.98
N LEU A 357 -0.83 13.89 -2.78
CA LEU A 357 -1.32 13.32 -1.54
C LEU A 357 -2.38 14.25 -0.96
N PRO A 358 -3.60 13.77 -0.67
CA PRO A 358 -4.61 14.55 0.01
C PRO A 358 -4.13 14.79 1.44
N MET A 359 -4.12 16.04 1.85
CA MET A 359 -3.69 16.47 3.15
C MET A 359 -4.72 17.48 3.68
N GLU A 360 -5.06 17.34 4.96
CA GLU A 360 -5.83 18.35 5.64
C GLU A 360 -4.91 19.45 6.18
N LEU A 361 -5.36 20.70 6.09
CA LEU A 361 -4.68 21.88 6.61
C LEU A 361 -5.52 22.49 7.73
N PRO A 362 -5.16 22.24 9.00
CA PRO A 362 -5.86 22.83 10.12
C PRO A 362 -5.87 24.36 10.04
N GLY A 363 -7.02 24.98 10.30
CA GLY A 363 -7.18 26.43 10.29
C GLY A 363 -7.36 27.05 8.90
N ALA A 364 -7.44 26.27 7.83
CA ALA A 364 -7.88 26.76 6.53
C ALA A 364 -9.37 27.17 6.57
N PRO A 365 -9.84 28.04 5.64
CA PRO A 365 -11.23 28.50 5.62
C PRO A 365 -12.24 27.35 5.64
N ALA A 366 -13.39 27.55 6.29
CA ALA A 366 -14.44 26.53 6.36
C ALA A 366 -14.87 26.07 4.97
N GLY A 367 -14.84 24.75 4.74
CA GLY A 367 -15.11 24.15 3.43
C GLY A 367 -13.93 24.18 2.44
N ASP A 368 -12.76 24.68 2.85
CA ASP A 368 -11.53 24.67 2.05
C ASP A 368 -10.28 24.17 2.79
N HIS A 369 -10.37 23.02 3.45
CA HIS A 369 -9.31 22.49 4.33
C HIS A 369 -8.60 21.26 3.78
N ILE A 370 -9.04 20.67 2.66
CA ILE A 370 -8.37 19.51 2.05
C ILE A 370 -7.63 19.98 0.80
N PHE A 371 -6.33 19.66 0.74
CA PHE A 371 -5.45 20.05 -0.35
C PHE A 371 -4.83 18.81 -0.99
N ALA A 372 -4.75 18.79 -2.32
CA ALA A 372 -3.84 17.93 -3.04
C ALA A 372 -2.44 18.57 -2.99
N THR A 373 -1.45 17.80 -2.57
CA THR A 373 -0.11 18.32 -2.28
C THR A 373 0.98 17.38 -2.78
N GLY A 374 2.15 17.91 -3.09
CA GLY A 374 3.30 17.11 -3.48
C GLY A 374 4.56 17.94 -3.62
N ILE A 375 5.71 17.28 -3.71
CA ILE A 375 7.01 17.92 -3.99
C ILE A 375 7.29 17.82 -5.49
N THR A 376 8.11 18.72 -6.06
CA THR A 376 8.56 18.66 -7.47
C THR A 376 9.87 19.39 -7.72
N ALA A 377 10.67 18.91 -8.67
CA ALA A 377 11.81 19.65 -9.22
C ALA A 377 11.51 20.37 -10.56
N GLN A 378 10.39 20.07 -11.23
CA GLN A 378 10.12 20.47 -12.63
C GLN A 378 9.93 21.98 -12.85
N THR A 379 9.60 22.74 -11.80
CA THR A 379 9.28 24.16 -11.95
C THR A 379 10.51 25.06 -12.06
N SER A 380 11.71 24.55 -11.79
CA SER A 380 12.97 25.30 -11.86
C SER A 380 13.82 24.87 -13.04
N LYS A 381 14.50 25.82 -13.70
CA LYS A 381 15.51 25.53 -14.72
C LYS A 381 16.70 24.75 -14.15
N ASP A 382 16.95 24.95 -12.86
CA ASP A 382 18.01 24.30 -12.13
C ASP A 382 17.52 23.02 -11.44
N TYR A 383 16.26 22.62 -11.60
CA TYR A 383 15.67 21.42 -10.98
C TYR A 383 15.66 21.46 -9.44
N ASP A 384 15.51 22.65 -8.86
CA ASP A 384 15.32 22.81 -7.41
C ASP A 384 13.99 22.25 -6.96
N LEU A 385 14.01 21.57 -5.82
CA LEU A 385 12.79 21.06 -5.21
C LEU A 385 11.87 22.19 -4.75
N GLY A 386 10.58 22.00 -4.94
CA GLY A 386 9.53 22.88 -4.50
C GLY A 386 8.29 22.10 -4.07
N PHE A 387 7.50 22.72 -3.21
CA PHE A 387 6.24 22.19 -2.72
C PHE A 387 5.08 22.77 -3.54
N CYS A 388 4.31 21.89 -4.17
CA CYS A 388 3.13 22.22 -4.93
C CYS A 388 1.87 21.88 -4.14
N SER A 389 0.87 22.75 -4.22
CA SER A 389 -0.43 22.47 -3.63
C SER A 389 -1.56 23.09 -4.42
N ARG A 390 -2.73 22.47 -4.30
CA ARG A 390 -4.01 23.01 -4.75
C ARG A 390 -5.09 22.52 -3.80
N SER A 391 -6.00 23.40 -3.43
CA SER A 391 -7.19 22.99 -2.69
C SER A 391 -8.00 21.96 -3.49
N ALA A 392 -8.46 20.91 -2.83
CA ALA A 392 -9.29 19.85 -3.40
C ALA A 392 -10.79 20.24 -3.40
N THR A 393 -11.18 21.25 -2.64
CA THR A 393 -12.58 21.59 -2.32
C THR A 393 -13.04 22.93 -2.88
N ARG A 394 -12.13 23.85 -3.18
CA ARG A 394 -12.42 25.21 -3.68
C ARG A 394 -12.70 25.22 -5.17
N LYS A 395 -13.88 25.71 -5.55
CA LYS A 395 -14.29 25.92 -6.95
C LYS A 395 -13.23 26.66 -7.76
N ILE A 396 -13.07 26.25 -9.01
CA ILE A 396 -12.18 26.91 -9.99
C ILE A 396 -12.86 28.18 -10.47
N VAL A 397 -12.19 29.33 -10.31
CA VAL A 397 -12.73 30.63 -10.71
C VAL A 397 -12.20 31.09 -12.07
N ASP A 398 -10.96 30.73 -12.41
CA ASP A 398 -10.30 31.10 -13.67
C ASP A 398 -9.30 30.00 -14.13
N ASP A 399 -8.65 30.23 -15.28
CA ASP A 399 -7.69 29.28 -15.87
C ASP A 399 -6.40 29.12 -15.06
N ASP A 400 -5.97 30.12 -14.30
CA ASP A 400 -4.75 30.07 -13.49
C ASP A 400 -4.98 29.39 -12.14
N ASP A 401 -6.21 29.44 -11.63
CA ASP A 401 -6.67 28.68 -10.47
C ASP A 401 -6.78 27.17 -10.74
N ARG A 402 -6.56 26.73 -11.99
CA ARG A 402 -6.53 25.31 -12.38
C ARG A 402 -5.19 24.63 -12.13
N LYS A 403 -4.10 25.40 -12.04
CA LYS A 403 -2.74 24.88 -11.93
C LYS A 403 -2.38 24.67 -10.45
N ALA A 404 -1.55 23.68 -10.15
CA ALA A 404 -0.90 23.68 -8.84
C ALA A 404 -0.02 24.92 -8.75
N ARG A 405 0.01 25.52 -7.58
CA ARG A 405 0.94 26.61 -7.28
C ARG A 405 2.05 26.03 -6.43
N CYS A 406 3.29 26.29 -6.85
CA CYS A 406 4.47 25.70 -6.26
C CYS A 406 5.34 26.77 -5.59
N THR A 407 5.80 26.47 -4.38
CA THR A 407 6.76 27.26 -3.62
C THR A 407 8.10 26.56 -3.68
N ARG A 408 9.14 27.22 -4.20
CA ARG A 408 10.49 26.64 -4.30
C ARG A 408 11.22 26.71 -2.97
N TRP A 409 12.18 25.81 -2.78
CA TRP A 409 13.12 25.86 -1.68
C TRP A 409 14.49 26.28 -2.18
N ASP A 410 15.11 27.22 -1.46
CA ASP A 410 16.46 27.72 -1.74
C ASP A 410 17.55 26.97 -0.93
N ASP A 411 17.19 25.86 -0.27
CA ASP A 411 18.11 25.07 0.58
C ASP A 411 19.11 24.29 -0.30
N GLU A 412 20.41 24.43 0.00
CA GLU A 412 21.50 23.82 -0.79
C GLU A 412 21.41 22.28 -0.86
N ASN A 413 20.81 21.62 0.14
CA ASN A 413 20.64 20.17 0.16
C ASN A 413 19.62 19.68 -0.89
N VAL A 414 18.70 20.55 -1.30
CA VAL A 414 17.61 20.23 -2.24
C VAL A 414 17.66 21.03 -3.54
N ALA A 415 18.57 22.01 -3.61
CA ALA A 415 18.89 22.75 -4.81
C ALA A 415 19.60 21.85 -5.85
N LYS A 416 19.41 22.17 -7.12
CA LYS A 416 20.05 21.49 -8.26
C LYS A 416 19.69 20.00 -8.43
N GLY A 417 18.65 19.53 -7.76
CA GLY A 417 18.12 18.17 -7.88
C GLY A 417 19.17 17.07 -7.75
N SER A 418 20.24 17.27 -6.98
CA SER A 418 21.38 16.33 -6.93
C SER A 418 21.88 15.95 -5.54
N GLY A 419 21.32 16.57 -4.49
CA GLY A 419 21.70 16.35 -3.09
C GLY A 419 20.82 15.35 -2.32
N LEU A 420 19.65 15.01 -2.85
CA LEU A 420 18.79 13.97 -2.30
C LEU A 420 18.69 12.88 -3.35
N GLY A 421 19.04 11.64 -3.03
CA GLY A 421 18.93 10.53 -3.97
C GLY A 421 17.48 10.12 -4.25
N ALA A 422 17.26 8.89 -4.74
CA ALA A 422 15.91 8.43 -5.07
C ALA A 422 15.02 8.40 -3.80
N PHE A 423 13.83 9.02 -3.87
CA PHE A 423 12.88 8.99 -2.77
C PHE A 423 12.41 7.57 -2.49
N GLN A 424 12.30 7.27 -1.21
CA GLN A 424 11.55 6.14 -0.74
C GLN A 424 10.07 6.45 -0.78
N ASN A 425 9.38 5.41 -1.20
CA ASN A 425 8.08 5.49 -1.80
C ASN A 425 7.00 5.32 -0.72
N PHE A 426 7.12 5.97 0.43
CA PHE A 426 6.16 5.88 1.53
C PHE A 426 6.06 7.22 2.25
N ALA A 427 5.46 8.19 1.56
CA ALA A 427 5.18 9.48 2.16
C ALA A 427 4.22 9.31 3.35
N VAL A 428 4.55 9.98 4.45
CA VAL A 428 3.74 10.01 5.66
C VAL A 428 3.05 11.36 5.74
N ILE A 429 1.72 11.32 5.70
CA ILE A 429 0.89 12.52 5.65
C ILE A 429 0.06 12.61 6.93
N ARG A 430 0.21 13.75 7.60
CA ARG A 430 -0.53 14.13 8.80
C ARG A 430 -1.20 15.49 8.55
N PRO A 431 -2.21 15.87 9.35
CA PRO A 431 -2.71 17.25 9.40
C PRO A 431 -1.58 18.29 9.38
N GLY A 432 -1.48 19.06 8.29
CA GLY A 432 -0.47 20.11 8.11
C GLY A 432 0.99 19.64 8.08
N GLN A 433 1.30 18.35 7.86
CA GLN A 433 2.69 17.86 7.86
C GLN A 433 2.91 16.71 6.87
N GLN A 434 4.04 16.75 6.17
CA GLN A 434 4.51 15.70 5.27
C GLN A 434 5.91 15.25 5.65
N ILE A 435 6.13 13.95 5.60
CA ILE A 435 7.43 13.35 5.85
C ILE A 435 7.76 12.41 4.71
N TYR A 436 8.97 12.56 4.19
CA TYR A 436 9.50 11.75 3.11
C TYR A 436 10.84 11.17 3.52
N PHE A 437 11.08 9.91 3.17
CA PHE A 437 12.40 9.30 3.30
C PHE A 437 13.04 9.26 1.92
N ALA A 438 14.28 9.66 1.79
CA ALA A 438 15.08 9.55 0.57
C ALA A 438 16.31 8.69 0.86
N ARG A 439 16.71 7.86 -0.10
CA ARG A 439 17.98 7.12 -0.01
C ARG A 439 19.02 7.83 -0.82
N ASP A 440 20.18 8.04 -0.22
CA ASP A 440 21.25 8.77 -0.87
C ASP A 440 21.86 7.93 -1.99
N VAL A 441 22.17 8.58 -3.12
CA VAL A 441 22.99 7.99 -4.18
C VAL A 441 24.44 8.34 -3.82
N GLY A 442 24.98 7.58 -2.87
CA GLY A 442 26.16 7.97 -2.13
C GLY A 442 27.41 8.26 -2.97
N LEU A 443 28.13 9.31 -2.57
CA LEU A 443 29.54 9.56 -2.86
C LEU A 443 30.41 8.60 -2.03
N SER A 444 30.60 7.36 -2.49
CA SER A 444 31.48 6.41 -1.78
C SER A 444 32.94 6.47 -2.28
N SER A 445 33.90 6.30 -1.37
CA SER A 445 35.33 6.24 -1.73
C SER A 445 35.64 5.03 -2.63
N PRO A 446 36.62 5.12 -3.55
CA PRO A 446 36.90 4.09 -4.57
C PRO A 446 37.23 2.70 -4.03
N LEU A 447 37.83 2.59 -2.83
CA LEU A 447 38.38 1.35 -2.28
C LEU A 447 37.32 0.45 -1.62
N THR A 448 36.22 1.02 -1.11
CA THR A 448 35.09 0.30 -0.50
C THR A 448 34.16 -0.36 -1.53
N ASN A 449 34.34 -0.06 -2.83
CA ASN A 449 33.38 -0.40 -3.88
C ASN A 449 33.57 -1.80 -4.49
N ILE A 450 34.75 -2.40 -4.40
CA ILE A 450 35.02 -3.70 -5.05
C ILE A 450 34.48 -4.87 -4.20
N SER A 451 34.67 -4.83 -2.88
CA SER A 451 34.14 -5.87 -1.98
C SER A 451 32.62 -5.80 -1.84
N LYS A 452 32.04 -4.60 -1.67
CA LYS A 452 30.58 -4.40 -1.63
C LYS A 452 29.89 -4.82 -2.94
N ARG A 453 30.57 -4.74 -4.09
CA ARG A 453 30.02 -5.11 -5.40
C ARG A 453 29.91 -6.62 -5.63
N TRP A 454 30.81 -7.41 -5.06
CA TRP A 454 30.84 -8.87 -5.22
C TRP A 454 30.26 -9.63 -4.02
N TRP A 455 30.30 -9.01 -2.83
CA TRP A 455 29.95 -9.64 -1.55
C TRP A 455 29.14 -8.74 -0.62
N GLY A 456 28.77 -7.52 -1.04
CA GLY A 456 28.04 -6.58 -0.19
C GLY A 456 26.55 -6.87 -0.11
N ASP A 457 25.95 -6.43 0.99
CA ASP A 457 24.51 -6.45 1.19
C ASP A 457 23.80 -5.72 0.04
N THR A 458 22.66 -6.25 -0.40
CA THR A 458 21.78 -5.65 -1.42
C THR A 458 21.15 -4.33 -0.97
N TYR A 459 21.50 -3.88 0.24
CA TYR A 459 20.80 -2.87 0.99
C TYR A 459 21.67 -1.63 1.23
N SER A 460 21.05 -0.46 1.16
CA SER A 460 21.68 0.85 1.35
C SER A 460 21.43 1.39 2.75
N SER A 461 22.48 1.79 3.46
CA SER A 461 22.37 2.41 4.79
C SER A 461 22.03 3.90 4.75
N ASP A 462 22.56 4.63 3.76
CA ASP A 462 22.57 6.08 3.83
C ASP A 462 21.27 6.68 3.26
N GLY A 463 20.73 7.68 3.97
CA GLY A 463 19.49 8.35 3.59
C GLY A 463 19.25 9.67 4.30
N ALA A 464 18.13 10.31 3.95
CA ALA A 464 17.67 11.55 4.55
C ALA A 464 16.16 11.52 4.74
N MET A 465 15.68 11.96 5.90
CA MET A 465 14.28 12.25 6.15
C MET A 465 14.04 13.73 5.89
N LEU A 466 13.11 14.04 4.98
CA LEU A 466 12.61 15.38 4.73
C LEU A 466 11.33 15.56 5.52
N LYS A 467 11.29 16.56 6.39
CA LYS A 467 10.10 16.97 7.13
C LYS A 467 9.63 18.31 6.60
N LEU A 468 8.35 18.39 6.29
CA LEU A 468 7.69 19.59 5.80
C LEU A 468 6.45 19.89 6.65
N ASP A 469 6.47 21.00 7.39
CA ASP A 469 5.25 21.56 7.99
C ASP A 469 4.60 22.53 7.00
N VAL A 470 3.28 22.47 6.89
CA VAL A 470 2.49 23.20 5.89
C VAL A 470 1.35 23.93 6.58
N SER A 471 1.18 25.20 6.23
CA SER A 471 0.13 26.06 6.75
C SER A 471 -0.90 26.43 5.67
N PRO A 472 -2.11 26.87 6.08
CA PRO A 472 -3.11 27.34 5.16
C PRO A 472 -2.61 28.46 4.22
N PRO A 473 -3.27 28.65 3.06
CA PRO A 473 -2.96 29.76 2.17
C PRO A 473 -3.06 31.13 2.86
N THR A 474 -2.11 32.02 2.55
CA THR A 474 -2.14 33.43 3.00
C THR A 474 -3.17 34.28 2.27
N THR A 475 -3.67 33.80 1.13
CA THR A 475 -4.75 34.42 0.35
C THR A 475 -5.84 33.40 0.06
N PRO A 476 -7.11 33.80 -0.12
CA PRO A 476 -8.22 32.87 -0.34
C PRO A 476 -8.05 31.93 -1.54
N THR A 477 -7.21 32.32 -2.52
CA THR A 477 -6.93 31.53 -3.73
C THR A 477 -5.47 31.06 -3.83
N GLY A 478 -4.69 31.25 -2.76
CA GLY A 478 -3.28 30.91 -2.72
C GLY A 478 -3.00 29.40 -2.60
N PRO A 479 -1.74 28.98 -2.85
CA PRO A 479 -1.28 27.65 -2.43
C PRO A 479 -1.22 27.56 -0.91
N ALA A 480 -1.25 26.34 -0.40
CA ALA A 480 -0.76 26.02 0.93
C ALA A 480 0.72 26.42 1.05
N VAL A 481 1.11 26.93 2.21
CA VAL A 481 2.43 27.53 2.41
C VAL A 481 3.32 26.57 3.19
N PRO A 482 4.47 26.16 2.64
CA PRO A 482 5.46 25.42 3.43
C PRO A 482 6.07 26.37 4.46
N THR A 483 5.96 26.07 5.75
CA THR A 483 6.43 26.97 6.82
C THR A 483 7.70 26.51 7.51
N ASN A 484 7.99 25.22 7.48
CA ASN A 484 9.22 24.66 8.03
C ASN A 484 9.65 23.45 7.22
N PHE A 485 10.85 23.53 6.64
CA PHE A 485 11.48 22.46 5.90
C PHE A 485 12.75 22.04 6.64
N LYS A 486 12.86 20.76 7.02
CA LYS A 486 14.04 20.20 7.69
C LYS A 486 14.47 18.91 7.01
N VAL A 487 15.77 18.79 6.74
CA VAL A 487 16.41 17.55 6.31
C VAL A 487 17.15 16.93 7.49
N THR A 488 16.99 15.62 7.71
CA THR A 488 17.65 14.86 8.78
C THR A 488 18.32 13.63 8.18
N HIS A 489 19.65 13.61 8.14
CA HIS A 489 20.40 12.48 7.58
C HIS A 489 20.44 11.29 8.53
N PHE A 490 20.48 10.09 7.97
CA PHE A 490 20.51 8.85 8.73
C PHE A 490 21.31 7.74 8.04
N SER A 491 21.75 6.76 8.84
CA SER A 491 22.41 5.54 8.40
C SER A 491 21.62 4.33 8.94
N ILE A 492 20.54 3.99 8.26
CA ILE A 492 19.62 2.89 8.60
C ILE A 492 19.55 1.99 7.38
N ASP A 493 19.70 0.68 7.51
CA ASP A 493 19.63 -0.21 6.35
C ASP A 493 18.23 -0.19 5.68
N ASP A 494 18.16 -0.15 4.35
CA ASP A 494 16.88 -0.12 3.61
C ASP A 494 16.12 -1.45 3.60
N ARG A 495 16.65 -2.49 4.28
CA ARG A 495 15.88 -3.67 4.71
C ARG A 495 14.78 -3.34 5.70
N PHE A 496 14.89 -2.21 6.40
CA PHE A 496 13.91 -1.74 7.36
C PHE A 496 12.80 -0.88 6.72
N ASP A 497 12.71 -0.85 5.40
CA ASP A 497 11.62 -0.15 4.74
C ASP A 497 10.42 -1.08 4.45
N PRO A 498 9.18 -0.57 4.55
CA PRO A 498 8.82 0.78 4.99
C PRO A 498 8.91 0.99 6.51
N MET A 499 9.43 2.16 6.91
CA MET A 499 9.27 2.71 8.25
C MET A 499 7.98 3.53 8.31
N MET A 500 7.08 3.24 9.24
CA MET A 500 5.77 3.91 9.35
C MET A 500 5.55 4.52 10.74
N PRO A 501 4.84 5.65 10.88
CA PRO A 501 4.68 6.32 12.17
C PRO A 501 3.88 5.46 13.14
N ILE A 502 4.20 5.58 14.43
CA ILE A 502 3.47 4.87 15.50
C ILE A 502 2.39 5.70 16.18
N SER A 503 2.36 7.00 15.89
CA SER A 503 1.40 7.95 16.44
C SER A 503 0.93 8.96 15.39
N ARG A 504 -0.26 9.51 15.62
CA ARG A 504 -0.84 10.62 14.84
C ARG A 504 -0.30 11.97 15.24
N ASP A 505 0.29 12.08 16.42
CA ASP A 505 0.89 13.34 16.88
C ASP A 505 2.00 13.77 15.90
N SER A 506 1.83 14.96 15.32
CA SER A 506 2.79 15.56 14.40
C SER A 506 4.13 15.91 15.06
N LYS A 507 4.21 15.83 16.39
CA LYS A 507 5.43 16.00 17.19
C LYS A 507 6.11 14.68 17.54
N ASP A 508 5.48 13.53 17.25
CA ASP A 508 6.09 12.22 17.43
C ASP A 508 6.78 11.77 16.14
N PHE A 509 8.10 11.59 16.20
CA PHE A 509 8.96 11.15 15.09
C PHE A 509 9.52 9.74 15.32
N ARG A 510 8.80 8.93 16.11
CA ARG A 510 9.06 7.50 16.23
C ARG A 510 8.37 6.76 15.07
N PHE A 511 9.16 5.98 14.33
CA PHE A 511 8.69 5.15 13.22
C PHE A 511 8.99 3.69 13.51
N LEU A 512 8.01 2.82 13.26
CA LEU A 512 8.11 1.38 13.41
C LEU A 512 8.42 0.72 12.06
N SER A 513 9.31 -0.25 12.10
CA SER A 513 9.56 -1.19 11.01
C SER A 513 9.57 -2.63 11.51
N LEU A 514 9.44 -3.57 10.58
CA LEU A 514 9.50 -5.00 10.82
C LEU A 514 10.63 -5.63 10.00
N GLU A 515 11.31 -6.59 10.61
CA GLU A 515 12.33 -7.40 9.95
C GLU A 515 11.97 -8.89 10.11
N ALA A 516 11.85 -9.58 8.99
CA ALA A 516 11.67 -11.03 8.91
C ALA A 516 13.04 -11.69 8.67
N GLN A 517 13.66 -12.21 9.72
CA GLN A 517 15.01 -12.78 9.61
C GLN A 517 15.01 -14.08 8.79
N GLU A 518 15.87 -14.13 7.77
CA GLU A 518 16.06 -15.34 6.95
C GLU A 518 16.72 -16.48 7.71
N SER A 519 17.72 -16.18 8.54
CA SER A 519 18.49 -17.15 9.32
C SER A 519 17.82 -17.53 10.66
N GLY A 520 16.93 -16.69 11.18
CA GLY A 520 16.40 -16.78 12.54
C GLY A 520 14.96 -17.26 12.67
N SER A 521 14.21 -17.42 11.56
CA SER A 521 12.76 -17.72 11.54
C SER A 521 11.92 -16.80 12.46
N LYS A 522 12.38 -15.58 12.73
CA LYS A 522 11.76 -14.63 13.67
C LYS A 522 11.33 -13.34 12.98
N THR A 523 10.30 -12.73 13.54
CA THR A 523 9.91 -11.34 13.28
C THR A 523 10.47 -10.47 14.38
N LEU A 524 11.29 -9.49 13.99
CA LEU A 524 11.74 -8.40 14.84
C LEU A 524 10.99 -7.13 14.48
N ALA A 525 10.87 -6.24 15.45
CA ALA A 525 10.24 -4.94 15.28
C ALA A 525 11.17 -3.87 15.85
N HIS A 526 11.31 -2.76 15.14
CA HIS A 526 12.30 -1.72 15.42
C HIS A 526 11.64 -0.35 15.45
N ILE A 527 11.89 0.44 16.48
CA ILE A 527 11.50 1.85 16.54
C ILE A 527 12.73 2.71 16.23
N PHE A 528 12.58 3.57 15.23
CA PHE A 528 13.54 4.60 14.84
C PHE A 528 13.01 5.96 15.30
N ASP A 529 13.75 6.65 16.16
CA ASP A 529 13.40 7.99 16.65
C ASP A 529 14.26 9.05 15.95
N PHE A 530 13.61 9.83 15.07
CA PHE A 530 14.25 10.89 14.30
C PHE A 530 14.31 12.24 15.03
N LYS A 531 14.02 12.30 16.34
CA LYS A 531 14.29 13.51 17.15
C LYS A 531 15.78 13.72 17.42
N SER A 532 16.58 12.65 17.42
CA SER A 532 18.04 12.72 17.60
C SER A 532 18.78 12.65 16.26
N GLU A 533 19.99 13.21 16.23
CA GLU A 533 20.92 13.10 15.10
C GLU A 533 22.25 12.51 15.61
N PRO A 534 22.60 11.25 15.25
CA PRO A 534 21.85 10.32 14.39
C PRO A 534 20.55 9.80 15.05
N PRO A 535 19.61 9.25 14.27
CA PRO A 535 18.37 8.68 14.82
C PRO A 535 18.65 7.53 15.81
N ALA A 536 17.92 7.52 16.92
CA ALA A 536 18.03 6.45 17.90
C ALA A 536 17.25 5.22 17.43
N ILE A 537 17.85 4.03 17.56
CA ILE A 537 17.25 2.75 17.18
C ILE A 537 16.96 1.95 18.44
N ARG A 538 15.77 1.39 18.55
CA ARG A 538 15.35 0.56 19.69
C ARG A 538 14.61 -0.67 19.22
N ASP A 539 15.01 -1.84 19.70
CA ASP A 539 14.26 -3.07 19.53
C ASP A 539 12.94 -3.00 20.30
N VAL A 540 11.86 -3.45 19.69
CA VAL A 540 10.55 -3.56 20.34
C VAL A 540 10.48 -4.89 21.08
N ILE A 541 10.20 -4.81 22.38
CA ILE A 541 9.94 -5.97 23.23
C ILE A 541 8.44 -6.24 23.23
N PHE A 542 8.07 -7.47 22.88
CA PHE A 542 6.71 -7.98 23.01
C PHE A 542 6.60 -8.82 24.27
N GLU A 543 5.58 -8.57 25.11
CA GLU A 543 5.32 -9.35 26.31
C GLU A 543 4.01 -10.12 26.19
N MET A 544 4.05 -11.41 26.47
CA MET A 544 2.87 -12.25 26.64
C MET A 544 3.02 -13.10 27.90
N ASN A 545 1.99 -13.07 28.77
CA ASN A 545 2.00 -13.68 30.10
C ASN A 545 3.20 -13.24 30.95
N ASN A 546 3.52 -11.94 30.94
CA ASN A 546 4.66 -11.33 31.65
C ASN A 546 6.03 -11.91 31.27
N ASN A 547 6.16 -12.48 30.07
CA ASN A 547 7.41 -12.98 29.53
C ASN A 547 7.62 -12.45 28.12
N ASP A 548 8.87 -12.26 27.73
CA ASP A 548 9.24 -11.91 26.36
C ASP A 548 8.67 -12.94 25.38
N ALA A 549 7.94 -12.44 24.39
CA ALA A 549 7.34 -13.22 23.33
C ALA A 549 8.18 -13.06 22.05
N GLN A 550 8.66 -14.18 21.53
CA GLN A 550 9.28 -14.22 20.21
C GLN A 550 8.21 -14.57 19.19
N LEU A 551 8.14 -13.79 18.11
CA LEU A 551 7.20 -14.03 17.02
C LEU A 551 7.92 -14.75 15.88
N ASP A 552 7.34 -15.84 15.41
CA ASP A 552 7.79 -16.51 14.19
C ASP A 552 7.65 -15.58 12.96
N ARG A 553 8.53 -15.76 11.96
CA ARG A 553 8.54 -14.98 10.71
C ARG A 553 7.17 -14.91 10.02
N SER A 554 6.32 -15.92 10.17
CA SER A 554 4.98 -15.95 9.58
C SER A 554 4.08 -14.77 10.01
N TRP A 555 4.35 -14.14 11.16
CA TRP A 555 3.62 -12.96 11.63
C TRP A 555 3.94 -11.68 10.84
N ALA A 556 5.10 -11.61 10.20
CA ALA A 556 5.47 -10.49 9.34
C ALA A 556 4.93 -10.65 7.91
N LEU A 557 4.45 -11.84 7.49
CA LEU A 557 4.07 -12.09 6.09
C LEU A 557 2.84 -11.29 5.63
N ARG A 558 1.96 -10.91 6.56
CA ARG A 558 0.83 -10.00 6.30
C ARG A 558 1.14 -8.61 6.83
N PRO A 559 0.53 -7.56 6.27
CA PRO A 559 0.71 -6.21 6.81
C PRO A 559 0.29 -6.10 8.27
N VAL A 560 1.01 -5.29 9.02
CA VAL A 560 0.72 -4.98 10.43
C VAL A 560 0.03 -3.64 10.50
N LEU A 561 -1.09 -3.60 11.21
CA LEU A 561 -1.81 -2.36 11.47
C LEU A 561 -1.29 -1.73 12.75
N VAL A 562 -0.99 -0.44 12.70
CA VAL A 562 -0.71 0.38 13.87
C VAL A 562 -1.91 1.26 14.14
N LEU A 563 -2.45 1.16 15.34
CA LEU A 563 -3.64 1.89 15.78
C LEU A 563 -3.31 2.78 16.96
N GLU A 564 -3.99 3.91 17.06
CA GLU A 564 -3.97 4.79 18.22
C GLU A 564 -5.41 4.98 18.69
N THR A 565 -5.73 4.49 19.88
CA THR A 565 -7.07 4.66 20.44
C THR A 565 -7.22 6.02 21.10
N LYS A 566 -8.40 6.60 20.97
CA LYS A 566 -8.78 7.85 21.66
C LYS A 566 -9.20 7.61 23.13
N ASP A 567 -8.85 6.45 23.70
CA ASP A 567 -9.17 6.12 25.09
C ASP A 567 -8.36 7.00 26.06
N SER A 568 -8.73 7.00 27.34
CA SER A 568 -7.97 7.69 28.39
C SER A 568 -7.43 6.66 29.39
N PRO A 569 -6.10 6.39 29.43
CA PRO A 569 -5.04 6.96 28.59
C PRO A 569 -5.06 6.44 27.13
N PRO A 570 -4.51 7.20 26.16
CA PRO A 570 -4.45 6.76 24.77
C PRO A 570 -3.44 5.62 24.60
N GLN A 571 -3.80 4.62 23.80
CA GLN A 571 -3.00 3.42 23.59
C GLN A 571 -2.59 3.26 22.12
N THR A 572 -1.33 2.89 21.89
CA THR A 572 -0.86 2.37 20.60
C THR A 572 -1.07 0.86 20.56
N LYS A 573 -1.72 0.34 19.52
CA LYS A 573 -1.96 -1.09 19.30
C LYS A 573 -1.26 -1.55 18.02
N LEU A 574 -0.57 -2.69 18.10
CA LEU A 574 0.03 -3.40 16.98
C LEU A 574 -0.77 -4.67 16.70
N ILE A 575 -1.36 -4.76 15.51
CA ILE A 575 -2.25 -5.86 15.14
C ILE A 575 -1.54 -6.69 14.08
N PHE A 576 -1.21 -7.91 14.47
CA PHE A 576 -0.61 -8.92 13.61
C PHE A 576 -1.67 -9.93 13.18
N SER A 577 -1.51 -10.43 11.96
CA SER A 577 -2.27 -11.58 11.48
C SER A 577 -1.37 -12.51 10.69
N ARG A 578 -1.65 -13.80 10.76
CA ARG A 578 -1.03 -14.81 9.91
C ARG A 578 -2.04 -15.88 9.56
N SER A 579 -1.81 -16.58 8.47
CA SER A 579 -2.79 -17.53 7.98
C SER A 579 -2.16 -18.58 7.08
N ALA A 580 -2.67 -19.81 7.14
CA ALA A 580 -2.16 -20.92 6.33
C ALA A 580 -3.23 -21.98 6.06
N LEU A 581 -3.26 -22.49 4.83
CA LEU A 581 -4.15 -23.60 4.44
C LEU A 581 -3.83 -24.85 5.24
N GLU A 582 -4.86 -25.58 5.71
CA GLU A 582 -4.66 -26.70 6.61
C GLU A 582 -3.79 -27.82 6.02
N SER A 583 -4.04 -28.14 4.76
CA SER A 583 -3.31 -29.11 3.95
C SER A 583 -1.98 -28.59 3.37
N GLY A 584 -1.60 -27.34 3.63
CA GLY A 584 -0.44 -26.67 3.00
C GLY A 584 -0.61 -26.38 1.50
N ARG A 585 -1.69 -26.88 0.90
CA ARG A 585 -2.08 -26.69 -0.50
C ARG A 585 -3.60 -26.59 -0.61
N ALA A 586 -4.10 -25.93 -1.64
CA ALA A 586 -5.54 -25.93 -1.93
C ALA A 586 -6.03 -27.36 -2.21
N VAL A 587 -7.22 -27.69 -1.73
CA VAL A 587 -7.84 -29.03 -1.86
C VAL A 587 -8.30 -29.30 -3.29
N GLY A 588 -8.23 -30.56 -3.73
CA GLY A 588 -8.53 -30.99 -5.11
C GLY A 588 -10.02 -30.86 -5.50
N PRO A 589 -10.36 -30.89 -6.81
CA PRO A 589 -11.73 -30.65 -7.33
C PRO A 589 -12.79 -31.67 -6.86
N ARG A 590 -12.36 -32.75 -6.20
CA ARG A 590 -13.23 -33.80 -5.65
C ARG A 590 -13.46 -33.64 -4.14
N GLU A 591 -12.78 -32.72 -3.49
CA GLU A 591 -12.86 -32.50 -2.05
C GLU A 591 -13.99 -31.51 -1.73
N GLY A 592 -14.86 -31.91 -0.80
CA GLY A 592 -16.05 -31.14 -0.43
C GLY A 592 -15.79 -30.06 0.63
N THR A 593 -14.56 -29.97 1.16
CA THR A 593 -14.22 -29.05 2.24
C THR A 593 -12.79 -28.55 2.13
N GLU A 594 -12.58 -27.29 2.51
CA GLU A 594 -11.26 -26.67 2.63
C GLU A 594 -11.17 -25.96 3.98
N THR A 595 -10.04 -26.07 4.66
CA THR A 595 -9.85 -25.44 5.95
C THR A 595 -8.62 -24.54 5.96
N LEU A 596 -8.74 -23.42 6.67
CA LEU A 596 -7.74 -22.39 6.85
C LEU A 596 -7.51 -22.14 8.34
N SER A 597 -6.25 -22.08 8.76
CA SER A 597 -5.87 -21.49 10.04
C SER A 597 -5.68 -19.98 9.86
N LEU A 598 -6.28 -19.19 10.72
CA LEU A 598 -6.22 -17.73 10.74
C LEU A 598 -5.96 -17.28 12.17
N ASP A 599 -4.74 -16.81 12.43
CA ASP A 599 -4.32 -16.34 13.75
C ASP A 599 -4.22 -14.83 13.77
N THR A 600 -4.54 -14.24 14.91
CA THR A 600 -4.43 -12.80 15.19
C THR A 600 -3.82 -12.56 16.55
N LEU A 601 -3.03 -11.50 16.64
CA LEU A 601 -2.37 -11.10 17.87
C LEU A 601 -2.37 -9.58 17.97
N ILE A 602 -2.78 -9.06 19.12
CA ILE A 602 -2.81 -7.63 19.41
C ILE A 602 -1.89 -7.38 20.58
N PHE A 603 -0.91 -6.52 20.39
CA PHE A 603 -0.14 -5.95 21.47
C PHE A 603 -0.50 -4.48 21.65
N GLU A 604 -0.47 -4.00 22.88
CA GLU A 604 -0.77 -2.62 23.21
C GLU A 604 0.27 -2.03 24.15
N ARG A 605 0.40 -0.71 24.09
CA ARG A 605 1.24 0.09 24.96
C ARG A 605 0.66 1.50 25.06
N ASP A 606 0.82 2.17 26.19
CA ASP A 606 0.48 3.59 26.30
C ASP A 606 1.31 4.41 25.29
N VAL A 607 0.70 5.40 24.64
CA VAL A 607 1.35 6.21 23.59
C VAL A 607 2.62 6.90 24.11
N SER A 608 2.61 7.34 25.37
CA SER A 608 3.73 8.02 26.03
C SER A 608 4.80 7.08 26.61
N SER A 609 4.56 5.77 26.61
CA SER A 609 5.47 4.80 27.22
C SER A 609 6.53 4.33 26.21
N ASP A 610 7.75 4.16 26.70
CA ASP A 610 8.84 3.48 25.99
C ASP A 610 8.99 2.01 26.43
N GLY A 611 8.08 1.52 27.28
CA GLY A 611 8.07 0.14 27.75
C GLY A 611 7.69 -0.90 26.69
N PRO A 612 7.56 -2.17 27.10
CA PRO A 612 7.19 -3.27 26.21
C PRO A 612 5.75 -3.15 25.71
N PHE A 613 5.51 -3.69 24.53
CA PHE A 613 4.17 -3.90 23.99
C PHE A 613 3.58 -5.17 24.62
N LYS A 614 2.55 -5.02 25.44
CA LYS A 614 1.92 -6.11 26.18
C LYS A 614 0.77 -6.70 25.38
N LYS A 615 0.62 -8.01 25.42
CA LYS A 615 -0.50 -8.67 24.75
C LYS A 615 -1.83 -8.16 25.30
N ALA A 616 -2.62 -7.54 24.42
CA ALA A 616 -3.98 -7.07 24.70
C ALA A 616 -5.03 -8.11 24.33
N GLY A 617 -4.74 -8.92 23.31
CA GLY A 617 -5.69 -9.93 22.85
C GLY A 617 -5.13 -10.79 21.72
N GLY A 618 -5.87 -11.84 21.37
CA GLY A 618 -5.51 -12.69 20.24
C GLY A 618 -6.40 -13.90 20.12
N ALA A 619 -6.53 -14.39 18.90
CA ALA A 619 -7.35 -15.54 18.59
C ALA A 619 -6.67 -16.43 17.55
N LYS A 620 -6.77 -17.74 17.77
CA LYS A 620 -6.47 -18.76 16.78
C LYS A 620 -7.79 -19.26 16.24
N CYS A 621 -8.05 -19.00 14.95
CA CYS A 621 -9.30 -19.35 14.31
C CYS A 621 -9.09 -20.42 13.24
N THR A 622 -10.06 -21.31 13.14
CA THR A 622 -10.20 -22.27 12.05
C THR A 622 -11.39 -21.84 11.21
N VAL A 623 -11.14 -21.58 9.93
CA VAL A 623 -12.17 -21.24 8.94
C VAL A 623 -12.35 -22.43 8.00
N LYS A 624 -13.51 -23.06 8.06
CA LYS A 624 -13.85 -24.22 7.24
C LYS A 624 -14.87 -23.83 6.18
N TYR A 625 -14.48 -23.95 4.92
CA TYR A 625 -15.38 -23.87 3.77
C TYR A 625 -15.90 -25.25 3.39
N THR A 626 -17.19 -25.34 3.09
CA THR A 626 -17.86 -26.56 2.60
C THR A 626 -18.56 -26.26 1.28
N PHE A 627 -18.33 -27.10 0.27
CA PHE A 627 -18.82 -26.94 -1.09
C PHE A 627 -19.90 -27.98 -1.42
N LYS A 628 -20.97 -27.56 -2.11
CA LYS A 628 -21.86 -28.49 -2.84
C LYS A 628 -21.47 -28.47 -4.34
N LYS A 629 -21.15 -29.64 -4.92
CA LYS A 629 -20.88 -29.94 -6.36
C LYS A 629 -20.55 -28.76 -7.31
N SER A 630 -19.40 -28.88 -8.01
CA SER A 630 -18.92 -28.13 -9.20
C SER A 630 -19.87 -27.08 -9.81
N LEU A 631 -19.67 -25.80 -9.48
CA LEU A 631 -20.20 -24.62 -10.20
C LEU A 631 -19.18 -23.46 -10.14
N SER A 632 -19.47 -22.31 -10.76
CA SER A 632 -18.51 -21.27 -11.19
C SER A 632 -18.15 -20.21 -10.13
N GLY A 633 -17.11 -19.40 -10.42
CA GLY A 633 -16.70 -18.20 -9.68
C GLY A 633 -15.62 -18.43 -8.63
N CYS A 634 -16.03 -18.46 -7.35
CA CYS A 634 -15.21 -18.84 -6.19
C CYS A 634 -15.20 -20.35 -5.90
N ASN A 635 -15.92 -21.12 -6.71
CA ASN A 635 -16.15 -22.55 -6.53
C ASN A 635 -15.19 -23.43 -7.36
N ARG A 636 -14.28 -22.84 -8.15
CA ARG A 636 -13.25 -23.63 -8.86
C ARG A 636 -12.02 -23.81 -7.98
N VAL A 637 -11.66 -25.08 -7.80
CA VAL A 637 -10.39 -25.48 -7.22
C VAL A 637 -9.22 -24.97 -8.07
N PHE A 638 -8.15 -24.60 -7.36
CA PHE A 638 -6.83 -24.24 -7.83
C PHE A 638 -6.38 -25.05 -9.06
N GLU A 639 -6.04 -24.34 -10.14
CA GLU A 639 -5.08 -24.82 -11.14
C GLU A 639 -3.73 -24.22 -10.74
N PRO A 640 -2.76 -25.01 -10.25
CA PRO A 640 -1.49 -24.48 -9.75
C PRO A 640 -0.73 -23.59 -10.72
N GLN A 641 -0.93 -23.88 -12.00
CA GLN A 641 -0.29 -23.23 -13.14
C GLN A 641 -1.03 -21.94 -13.58
N ARG A 642 -2.18 -21.58 -12.97
CA ARG A 642 -2.95 -20.38 -13.33
C ARG A 642 -3.21 -19.48 -12.13
N ALA A 643 -2.36 -18.47 -11.98
CA ALA A 643 -2.45 -17.46 -10.93
C ALA A 643 -3.82 -16.73 -10.85
N MET A 644 -4.70 -16.82 -11.85
CA MET A 644 -6.03 -16.18 -11.82
C MET A 644 -7.16 -17.04 -11.22
N ARG A 645 -6.89 -18.28 -10.76
CA ARG A 645 -7.89 -19.15 -10.12
C ARG A 645 -7.42 -19.58 -8.73
N SER A 646 -8.24 -19.33 -7.71
CA SER A 646 -7.94 -19.67 -6.32
C SER A 646 -9.19 -20.10 -5.58
N SER A 647 -9.00 -21.01 -4.63
CA SER A 647 -10.04 -21.47 -3.72
C SER A 647 -10.44 -20.36 -2.73
N PRO A 648 -11.63 -20.43 -2.09
CA PRO A 648 -12.04 -19.42 -1.12
C PRO A 648 -11.05 -19.24 0.02
N ALA A 649 -10.48 -20.32 0.56
CA ALA A 649 -9.50 -20.20 1.63
C ALA A 649 -8.21 -19.52 1.13
N ALA A 650 -7.77 -19.82 -0.10
CA ALA A 650 -6.61 -19.15 -0.70
C ALA A 650 -6.86 -17.65 -0.93
N LYS A 651 -8.09 -17.25 -1.28
CA LYS A 651 -8.43 -15.82 -1.35
C LYS A 651 -8.51 -15.17 0.03
N LEU A 652 -8.99 -15.90 1.04
CA LEU A 652 -9.04 -15.40 2.42
C LEU A 652 -7.63 -15.25 3.04
N LEU A 653 -6.64 -16.04 2.62
CA LEU A 653 -5.23 -15.81 2.96
C LEU A 653 -4.76 -14.40 2.55
N GLY A 654 -5.17 -13.97 1.36
CA GLY A 654 -4.86 -12.64 0.83
C GLY A 654 -5.89 -11.57 1.16
N SER A 655 -6.76 -11.77 2.15
CA SER A 655 -7.81 -10.80 2.49
C SER A 655 -7.29 -9.55 3.19
N GLN A 656 -8.02 -8.45 3.06
CA GLN A 656 -7.80 -7.25 3.87
C GLN A 656 -8.18 -7.51 5.33
N LEU A 657 -7.28 -7.17 6.25
CA LEU A 657 -7.54 -7.05 7.68
C LEU A 657 -7.96 -5.61 8.00
N LEU A 658 -9.05 -5.46 8.74
CA LEU A 658 -9.51 -4.18 9.28
C LEU A 658 -9.78 -4.31 10.79
N ILE A 659 -9.91 -3.19 11.46
CA ILE A 659 -10.20 -3.12 12.89
C ILE A 659 -10.98 -1.85 13.22
N GLY A 660 -12.01 -1.98 14.04
CA GLY A 660 -12.87 -0.88 14.46
C GLY A 660 -14.07 -1.34 15.28
N LYS A 661 -14.89 -0.39 15.73
CA LYS A 661 -16.06 -0.63 16.61
C LYS A 661 -17.29 -1.06 15.81
N VAL A 662 -17.17 -2.18 15.09
CA VAL A 662 -18.17 -2.68 14.13
C VAL A 662 -19.16 -3.70 14.71
N ALA A 663 -18.97 -4.12 15.96
CA ALA A 663 -19.93 -4.95 16.69
C ALA A 663 -20.58 -4.10 17.80
N ALA A 664 -21.91 -4.11 17.86
CA ALA A 664 -22.67 -3.34 18.84
C ALA A 664 -22.28 -3.71 20.29
N ASN A 665 -22.14 -2.70 21.15
CA ASN A 665 -21.82 -2.84 22.57
C ASN A 665 -20.54 -3.65 22.87
N ALA A 666 -19.58 -3.67 21.93
CA ALA A 666 -18.30 -4.33 22.07
C ALA A 666 -17.15 -3.35 21.84
N GLY A 667 -15.95 -3.72 22.31
CA GLY A 667 -14.72 -3.02 21.95
C GLY A 667 -14.35 -3.20 20.47
N SER A 668 -13.17 -2.74 20.10
CA SER A 668 -12.65 -2.86 18.73
C SER A 668 -12.65 -4.32 18.25
N SER A 669 -13.39 -4.58 17.18
CA SER A 669 -13.52 -5.88 16.54
C SER A 669 -12.53 -6.01 15.39
N LEU A 670 -12.05 -7.22 15.13
CA LEU A 670 -11.23 -7.56 13.97
C LEU A 670 -12.13 -7.99 12.82
N VAL A 671 -11.85 -7.53 11.60
CA VAL A 671 -12.67 -7.82 10.42
C VAL A 671 -11.78 -8.35 9.29
N PHE A 672 -12.14 -9.50 8.76
CA PHE A 672 -11.53 -10.07 7.55
C PHE A 672 -12.52 -10.00 6.39
N VAL A 673 -12.12 -9.31 5.33
CA VAL A 673 -12.93 -9.16 4.13
C VAL A 673 -12.84 -10.44 3.29
N ASP A 674 -13.91 -11.23 3.28
CA ASP A 674 -13.97 -12.48 2.50
C ASP A 674 -14.31 -12.18 1.04
N ALA A 675 -13.30 -12.31 0.16
CA ALA A 675 -13.46 -12.03 -1.26
C ALA A 675 -14.46 -12.96 -1.97
N CYS A 676 -14.82 -14.11 -1.36
CA CYS A 676 -15.81 -15.04 -1.90
C CYS A 676 -17.18 -14.86 -1.28
N MET A 677 -17.26 -14.55 0.02
CA MET A 677 -18.50 -14.23 0.73
C MET A 677 -18.59 -12.73 0.98
N LYS A 678 -18.65 -11.93 -0.10
CA LYS A 678 -18.53 -10.45 -0.05
C LYS A 678 -19.49 -9.76 0.92
N ALA A 679 -20.69 -10.30 1.09
CA ALA A 679 -21.73 -9.73 1.95
C ALA A 679 -21.59 -10.13 3.43
N GLU A 680 -20.70 -11.07 3.76
CA GLU A 680 -20.55 -11.65 5.08
C GLU A 680 -19.07 -11.68 5.46
N PRO A 681 -18.46 -10.55 5.87
CA PRO A 681 -17.09 -10.58 6.39
C PRO A 681 -17.00 -11.43 7.65
N ILE A 682 -15.79 -11.89 8.00
CA ILE A 682 -15.56 -12.53 9.30
C ILE A 682 -15.31 -11.41 10.31
N VAL A 683 -16.25 -11.19 11.22
CA VAL A 683 -16.11 -10.23 12.32
C VAL A 683 -15.82 -11.00 13.61
N LEU A 684 -14.69 -10.72 14.23
CA LEU A 684 -14.31 -11.23 15.54
C LEU A 684 -14.46 -10.10 16.56
N ARG A 685 -15.43 -10.23 17.47
CA ARG A 685 -15.66 -9.25 18.54
C ARG A 685 -14.93 -9.68 19.81
N PRO A 686 -14.45 -8.74 20.63
CA PRO A 686 -13.92 -9.06 21.96
C PRO A 686 -15.04 -9.62 22.85
N LYS A 687 -14.73 -10.61 23.69
CA LYS A 687 -15.69 -11.16 24.66
C LYS A 687 -15.85 -10.23 25.85
N THR A 688 -17.09 -9.90 26.20
CA THR A 688 -17.40 -9.01 27.33
C THR A 688 -16.93 -9.58 28.67
N GLU A 689 -17.06 -10.89 28.88
CA GLU A 689 -16.70 -11.56 30.14
C GLU A 689 -15.20 -11.88 30.25
N ARG A 690 -14.47 -11.88 29.14
CA ARG A 690 -13.05 -12.29 29.08
C ARG A 690 -12.26 -11.34 28.19
N PRO A 691 -11.79 -10.21 28.75
CA PRO A 691 -10.97 -9.27 28.03
C PRO A 691 -9.76 -9.94 27.36
N GLY A 692 -9.52 -9.60 26.09
CA GLY A 692 -8.43 -10.17 25.29
C GLY A 692 -8.74 -11.49 24.58
N GLU A 693 -9.90 -12.10 24.82
CA GLU A 693 -10.44 -13.17 23.97
C GLU A 693 -11.37 -12.61 22.89
N PHE A 694 -11.38 -13.25 21.72
CA PHE A 694 -12.30 -12.92 20.64
C PHE A 694 -13.24 -14.09 20.31
N GLU A 695 -14.42 -13.76 19.83
CA GLU A 695 -15.39 -14.70 19.30
C GLU A 695 -15.98 -14.21 17.97
N PRO A 696 -16.31 -15.12 17.04
CA PRO A 696 -16.96 -14.74 15.79
C PRO A 696 -18.40 -14.28 16.05
N VAL A 697 -18.78 -13.13 15.48
CA VAL A 697 -20.16 -12.61 15.53
C VAL A 697 -21.13 -13.58 14.84
N SER A 698 -20.71 -14.13 13.70
CA SER A 698 -21.47 -15.09 12.90
C SER A 698 -20.63 -16.35 12.67
N PRO A 699 -20.65 -17.34 13.60
CA PRO A 699 -19.79 -18.53 13.52
C PRO A 699 -20.12 -19.44 12.33
N LYS A 700 -21.35 -19.36 11.80
CA LYS A 700 -21.80 -20.13 10.64
C LYS A 700 -22.47 -19.20 9.66
N SER A 701 -22.00 -19.21 8.42
CA SER A 701 -22.68 -18.52 7.33
C SER A 701 -23.93 -19.28 6.90
N ALA A 702 -24.85 -18.55 6.27
CA ALA A 702 -25.87 -19.19 5.44
C ALA A 702 -25.19 -19.91 4.25
N LEU A 703 -25.91 -20.85 3.63
CA LEU A 703 -25.45 -21.45 2.38
C LEU A 703 -25.66 -20.44 1.25
N VAL A 704 -24.58 -19.85 0.74
CA VAL A 704 -24.60 -18.87 -0.35
C VAL A 704 -23.89 -19.47 -1.55
N ASN A 705 -24.55 -19.58 -2.70
CA ASN A 705 -23.96 -20.09 -3.94
C ASN A 705 -23.26 -21.46 -3.77
N SER A 706 -23.88 -22.39 -3.04
CA SER A 706 -23.33 -23.72 -2.71
C SER A 706 -22.08 -23.73 -1.81
N LEU A 707 -21.71 -22.58 -1.25
CA LEU A 707 -20.61 -22.40 -0.30
C LEU A 707 -21.18 -22.14 1.11
N ARG A 708 -20.63 -22.84 2.10
CA ARG A 708 -20.87 -22.59 3.52
C ARG A 708 -19.54 -22.37 4.22
N ARG A 709 -19.48 -21.40 5.13
CA ARG A 709 -18.33 -21.10 5.99
C ARG A 709 -18.69 -21.35 7.45
N GLU A 710 -17.78 -21.99 8.17
CA GLU A 710 -17.80 -22.14 9.62
C GLU A 710 -16.51 -21.56 10.19
N VAL A 711 -16.63 -20.76 11.25
CA VAL A 711 -15.52 -20.10 11.94
C VAL A 711 -15.57 -20.49 13.40
N THR A 712 -14.49 -21.09 13.88
CA THR A 712 -14.31 -21.42 15.30
C THR A 712 -13.02 -20.79 15.78
N CYS A 713 -13.05 -20.09 16.91
CA CYS A 713 -11.88 -19.41 17.45
C CYS A 713 -11.63 -19.83 18.90
N GLU A 714 -10.35 -19.98 19.23
CA GLU A 714 -9.86 -20.18 20.59
C GLU A 714 -8.89 -19.06 20.99
N PRO A 715 -8.76 -18.76 22.30
CA PRO A 715 -7.79 -17.77 22.77
C PRO A 715 -6.36 -18.16 22.41
N LEU A 716 -5.59 -17.18 21.94
CA LEU A 716 -4.18 -17.37 21.63
C LEU A 716 -3.30 -16.89 22.80
N ASN A 717 -2.89 -17.78 23.71
CA ASN A 717 -2.17 -17.40 24.94
C ASN A 717 -0.81 -18.10 25.12
N SER A 718 -0.28 -18.78 24.11
CA SER A 718 0.94 -19.60 24.23
C SER A 718 2.15 -18.96 23.55
N ASN A 719 3.20 -18.63 24.32
CA ASN A 719 4.46 -18.07 23.78
C ASN A 719 5.11 -19.06 22.81
N ASP A 720 5.12 -20.34 23.16
CA ASP A 720 5.66 -21.43 22.35
C ASP A 720 4.93 -21.57 21.00
N TYR A 721 3.63 -21.30 20.96
CA TYR A 721 2.86 -21.38 19.72
C TYR A 721 3.13 -20.19 18.79
N VAL A 722 3.23 -18.98 19.33
CA VAL A 722 3.47 -17.78 18.50
C VAL A 722 4.91 -17.70 17.98
N SER A 723 5.85 -18.35 18.66
CA SER A 723 7.25 -18.48 18.25
C SER A 723 7.51 -19.58 17.22
N LYS A 724 6.48 -20.36 16.85
CA LYS A 724 6.58 -21.43 15.87
C LYS A 724 5.87 -21.06 14.57
N PRO A 725 6.30 -21.62 13.42
CA PRO A 725 5.56 -21.52 12.17
C PRO A 725 4.11 -21.96 12.36
N ILE A 726 3.16 -21.21 11.80
CA ILE A 726 1.73 -21.59 11.82
C ILE A 726 1.52 -23.01 11.27
N LYS A 727 2.39 -23.42 10.34
CA LYS A 727 2.59 -24.79 9.86
C LYS A 727 4.06 -25.00 9.53
N PRO A 728 4.62 -26.21 9.71
CA PRO A 728 5.99 -26.50 9.30
C PRO A 728 6.15 -26.19 7.81
N GLU A 729 7.24 -25.50 7.43
CA GLU A 729 7.56 -25.31 6.03
C GLU A 729 7.66 -26.67 5.33
N PRO A 730 7.14 -26.81 4.10
CA PRO A 730 7.42 -27.99 3.31
C PRO A 730 8.94 -28.13 3.16
N THR A 731 9.41 -29.35 3.39
CA THR A 731 10.82 -29.71 3.28
C THR A 731 11.37 -29.33 1.90
N PHE A 732 12.69 -29.16 1.79
CA PHE A 732 13.34 -28.88 0.51
C PHE A 732 12.97 -29.89 -0.59
N ILE A 733 12.75 -31.16 -0.21
CA ILE A 733 12.29 -32.22 -1.10
C ILE A 733 10.85 -31.97 -1.57
N GLU A 734 9.95 -31.58 -0.67
CA GLU A 734 8.57 -31.23 -1.02
C GLU A 734 8.49 -29.98 -1.91
N ARG A 735 9.38 -29.00 -1.71
CA ARG A 735 9.52 -27.86 -2.64
C ARG A 735 9.96 -28.33 -4.02
N LEU A 736 11.01 -29.13 -4.13
CA LEU A 736 11.49 -29.66 -5.41
C LEU A 736 10.45 -30.51 -6.15
N LEU A 737 9.67 -31.30 -5.42
CA LEU A 737 8.58 -32.11 -6.00
C LEU A 737 7.39 -31.24 -6.45
N SER A 738 7.18 -30.08 -5.83
CA SER A 738 6.13 -29.13 -6.25
C SER A 738 6.44 -28.41 -7.57
N TYR A 739 7.71 -28.25 -7.94
CA TYR A 739 8.12 -27.67 -9.23
C TYR A 739 8.06 -28.66 -10.41
N ARG A 740 7.83 -29.96 -10.15
CA ARG A 740 7.81 -31.02 -11.17
C ARG A 740 6.41 -31.42 -11.64
N ASN A 741 5.34 -30.80 -11.14
CA ASN A 741 3.95 -31.14 -11.49
C ASN A 741 3.21 -30.00 -12.20
#